data_AF-A0AAV6VL22-F1
#
_entry.id   AF-A0AAV6VL22-F1
#
_cell.length_a   1.000
_cell.length_b   1.000
_cell.length_c   1.000
_cell.angle_alpha   90.00
_cell.angle_beta   90.00
_cell.angle_gamma   90.00
#
_symmetry.space_group_name_H-M   'P 1'
#
loop_
_entity.id
_entity.type
_entity.pdbx_description
1 polymer ?
#
loop_
_entity_poly.entity_id
_entity_poly.type
_entity_poly.pdbx_seq_one_letter_code
_entity_poly.pdbx_strand_id
1 'polypeptide(L)'
;MSILNGDTFVDILDDRRKGSDLGWALKKWEVPPCRYSLQRTPQQIREYVLKGEKLQKVVERLSRETDTPEPELNERASKIMDEMCHEFDFKVIRFFGFTLSKFMKSVYGKILVNRKGVEKIGGISTQYPILYLPTHRSYSDFLLVSYVCFYFNLPMPVIAAGLDFLGLKFLSFLLRGAGAFFIRRSLGDDPLYRYIFLFYIQAHIEGADFPMEFFIEGTRSRSAKSLVPKIGMLQAILDLYFGSRVPDITVVPISISYDRTLEETLYAYELLGVPKPKESTTGLIKARRVMSDYYGNVYVRFGDPISVKEYFRKYDRSSHNLHPRDWSIRKGKSEHECTSDLANYVVHMHQCNLLQSPFPLMCLVLASRPLVEFDVLVDQVSWLEALVRRSGATIYVGAGSLSRDLQEQMQLHSNIVQMSENFQVEFKPVACAKPEVDGQVPRLDRHTLAHALPAMFAYHYGCQALQLISHACMVCLCVSKGSTSSDSLFERYKVLRHLLQREFVFERNCIQKDIEHAVDSLKAENILCEDETKWRVASREKVEFLGSLLLPFIQAYYLICKYLSMLNGKAQVPSRSQLAKECQGFIEYSIRHGTLGDYRCLSMDIVNNCIAFLVNQTAIPGSPKNDCTADPVGISNILKELEYFLPVQPEKKEFRYPVPISKL
;
A
#
# COMPACT_ATOMS: atom_id res chain seq x y z
N MET A 1 0.46 -2.96 -29.66
CA MET A 1 -0.27 -3.67 -28.57
C MET A 1 0.60 -4.82 -28.12
N SER A 2 0.81 -4.99 -26.81
CA SER A 2 1.50 -6.16 -26.26
C SER A 2 0.48 -7.12 -25.66
N ILE A 3 0.57 -8.40 -25.99
CA ILE A 3 -0.25 -9.45 -25.39
C ILE A 3 0.54 -9.99 -24.19
N LEU A 4 0.00 -9.85 -22.98
CA LEU A 4 0.63 -10.29 -21.75
C LEU A 4 -0.40 -11.08 -20.94
N ASN A 5 -0.16 -12.39 -20.74
CA ASN A 5 -1.08 -13.30 -20.05
C ASN A 5 -2.52 -13.28 -20.60
N GLY A 6 -2.68 -13.19 -21.93
CA GLY A 6 -3.99 -13.17 -22.59
C GLY A 6 -4.72 -11.82 -22.55
N ASP A 7 -4.17 -10.80 -21.89
CA ASP A 7 -4.66 -9.42 -21.94
C ASP A 7 -3.88 -8.59 -22.96
N THR A 8 -4.60 -7.80 -23.76
CA THR A 8 -3.99 -6.79 -24.63
C THR A 8 -3.83 -5.47 -23.88
N PHE A 9 -2.60 -4.99 -23.78
CA PHE A 9 -2.30 -3.66 -23.23
C PHE A 9 -2.20 -2.61 -24.33
N VAL A 10 -2.80 -1.46 -24.06
CA VAL A 10 -2.78 -0.27 -24.91
C VAL A 10 -1.90 0.77 -24.25
N ASP A 11 -0.88 1.25 -24.97
CA ASP A 11 -0.14 2.44 -24.57
C ASP A 11 -0.97 3.67 -24.91
N ILE A 12 -1.57 4.29 -23.90
CA ILE A 12 -2.41 5.46 -24.12
C ILE A 12 -1.58 6.69 -24.49
N LEU A 13 -0.28 6.73 -24.16
CA LEU A 13 0.58 7.88 -24.49
C LEU A 13 1.01 7.93 -25.95
N ASP A 14 1.09 6.78 -26.65
CA ASP A 14 1.39 6.73 -28.08
C ASP A 14 0.38 7.56 -28.89
N ASP A 15 -0.92 7.36 -28.64
CA ASP A 15 -1.99 8.16 -29.23
C ASP A 15 -1.89 9.64 -28.82
N ARG A 16 -1.61 9.92 -27.53
CA ARG A 16 -1.47 11.29 -27.05
C ARG A 16 -0.31 12.06 -27.66
N ARG A 17 0.75 11.37 -28.11
CA ARG A 17 1.91 11.98 -28.79
C ARG A 17 1.61 12.33 -30.25
N LYS A 18 0.63 11.65 -30.86
CA LYS A 18 0.24 11.85 -32.27
C LYS A 18 -0.85 12.92 -32.43
N GLY A 19 -1.65 13.16 -31.40
CA GLY A 19 -2.78 14.09 -31.44
C GLY A 19 -2.57 15.42 -30.69
N SER A 20 -3.48 16.38 -30.92
CA SER A 20 -3.54 17.64 -30.16
C SER A 20 -3.98 17.42 -28.72
N ASP A 21 -3.27 17.99 -27.75
CA ASP A 21 -3.66 17.98 -26.34
C ASP A 21 -4.93 18.79 -26.08
N LEU A 22 -5.06 19.93 -26.74
CA LEU A 22 -6.24 20.76 -26.63
C LEU A 22 -7.45 20.08 -27.28
N GLY A 23 -7.27 19.50 -28.47
CA GLY A 23 -8.33 18.77 -29.17
C GLY A 23 -8.87 17.60 -28.36
N TRP A 24 -7.99 16.84 -27.71
CA TRP A 24 -8.38 15.72 -26.85
C TRP A 24 -9.00 16.18 -25.53
N ALA A 25 -8.47 17.22 -24.90
CA ALA A 25 -9.08 17.77 -23.68
C ALA A 25 -10.49 18.33 -23.95
N LEU A 26 -10.73 18.86 -25.15
CA LEU A 26 -12.03 19.36 -25.59
C LEU A 26 -12.93 18.29 -26.23
N LYS A 27 -12.50 17.02 -26.26
CA LYS A 27 -13.29 15.95 -26.87
C LYS A 27 -14.68 15.86 -26.24
N LYS A 28 -15.62 15.34 -27.01
CA LYS A 28 -16.93 14.97 -26.51
C LYS A 28 -16.75 13.82 -25.53
N TRP A 29 -17.27 13.98 -24.31
CA TRP A 29 -17.24 12.96 -23.28
C TRP A 29 -18.68 12.59 -22.98
N GLU A 30 -19.07 11.39 -23.43
CA GLU A 30 -20.41 10.85 -23.26
C GLU A 30 -20.29 9.53 -22.52
N VAL A 31 -20.80 9.51 -21.30
CA VAL A 31 -20.88 8.32 -20.48
C VAL A 31 -22.33 8.19 -20.03
N PRO A 32 -23.03 7.10 -20.41
CA PRO A 32 -24.39 6.89 -19.95
C PRO A 32 -24.43 6.82 -18.42
N PRO A 33 -25.45 7.44 -17.79
CA PRO A 33 -25.59 7.41 -16.34
C PRO A 33 -25.88 5.98 -15.85
N CYS A 34 -25.55 5.71 -14.59
CA CYS A 34 -25.99 4.50 -13.91
C CYS A 34 -27.53 4.42 -13.88
N ARG A 35 -28.09 3.21 -14.01
CA ARG A 35 -29.54 2.95 -13.96
C ARG A 35 -30.21 3.49 -12.70
N TYR A 36 -29.51 3.43 -11.57
CA TYR A 36 -29.99 3.94 -10.28
C TYR A 36 -29.57 5.38 -10.01
N SER A 37 -28.99 6.06 -11.01
CA SER A 37 -28.49 7.42 -10.85
C SER A 37 -29.62 8.41 -10.63
N LEU A 38 -29.50 9.23 -9.58
CA LEU A 38 -30.38 10.37 -9.32
C LEU A 38 -29.96 11.62 -10.11
N GLN A 39 -28.79 11.58 -10.77
CA GLN A 39 -28.21 12.66 -11.57
C GLN A 39 -28.13 13.99 -10.82
N ARG A 40 -27.83 13.94 -9.52
CA ARG A 40 -27.74 15.12 -8.66
C ARG A 40 -26.46 15.89 -8.94
N THR A 41 -26.56 17.20 -8.95
CA THR A 41 -25.41 18.09 -8.96
C THR A 41 -24.67 18.04 -7.61
N PRO A 42 -23.39 18.46 -7.55
CA PRO A 42 -22.66 18.55 -6.27
C PRO A 42 -23.44 19.33 -5.20
N GLN A 43 -24.10 20.42 -5.58
CA GLN A 43 -24.92 21.23 -4.68
C GLN A 43 -26.15 20.47 -4.18
N GLN A 44 -26.84 19.74 -5.06
CA GLN A 44 -28.00 18.92 -4.67
C GLN A 44 -27.60 17.79 -3.71
N ILE A 45 -26.41 17.21 -3.87
CA ILE A 45 -25.88 16.21 -2.92
C ILE A 45 -25.61 16.84 -1.55
N ARG A 46 -25.02 18.05 -1.51
CA ARG A 46 -24.81 18.79 -0.26
C ARG A 46 -26.12 19.04 0.46
N GLU A 47 -27.12 19.55 -0.26
CA GLU A 47 -28.45 19.81 0.29
C GLU A 47 -29.16 18.54 0.75
N TYR A 48 -29.02 17.44 0.01
CA TYR A 48 -29.59 16.14 0.37
C TYR A 48 -29.08 15.66 1.74
N VAL A 49 -27.79 15.86 2.03
CA VAL A 49 -27.20 15.49 3.34
C VAL A 49 -27.64 16.47 4.43
N LEU A 50 -27.55 17.78 4.19
CA LEU A 50 -27.87 18.81 5.19
C LEU A 50 -29.34 18.81 5.61
N LYS A 51 -30.25 18.61 4.65
CA LYS A 51 -31.71 18.52 4.89
C LYS A 51 -32.17 17.11 5.27
N GLY A 52 -31.26 16.14 5.33
CA GLY A 52 -31.59 14.75 5.59
C GLY A 52 -32.03 14.52 7.04
N GLU A 53 -33.12 13.77 7.22
CA GLU A 53 -33.68 13.44 8.55
C GLU A 53 -32.63 12.79 9.48
N LYS A 54 -31.72 11.99 8.91
CA LYS A 54 -30.64 11.34 9.66
C LYS A 54 -29.69 12.33 10.31
N LEU A 55 -29.35 13.42 9.61
CA LEU A 55 -28.49 14.47 10.16
C LEU A 55 -29.24 15.28 11.21
N GLN A 56 -30.50 15.62 10.95
CA GLN A 56 -31.31 16.39 11.90
C GLN A 56 -31.46 15.65 13.24
N LYS A 57 -31.72 14.33 13.23
CA LYS A 57 -31.73 13.50 14.45
C LYS A 57 -30.37 13.48 15.19
N VAL A 58 -29.26 13.55 14.47
CA VAL A 58 -27.91 13.64 15.07
C VAL A 58 -27.70 15.02 15.68
N VAL A 59 -28.12 16.08 15.01
CA VAL A 59 -28.05 17.46 15.50
C VAL A 59 -28.88 17.63 16.77
N GLU A 60 -30.13 17.17 16.78
CA GLU A 60 -31.01 17.17 17.96
C GLU A 60 -30.36 16.44 19.15
N ARG A 61 -29.75 15.26 18.89
CA ARG A 61 -29.06 14.49 19.93
C ARG A 61 -27.85 15.23 20.47
N LEU A 62 -26.97 15.72 19.59
CA LEU A 62 -25.75 16.42 19.98
C LEU A 62 -26.08 17.75 20.68
N SER A 63 -27.15 18.44 20.27
CA SER A 63 -27.63 19.66 20.93
C SER A 63 -27.96 19.39 22.39
N ARG A 64 -28.66 18.30 22.69
CA ARG A 64 -28.97 17.86 24.06
C ARG A 64 -27.75 17.42 24.85
N GLU A 65 -26.79 16.73 24.21
CA GLU A 65 -25.58 16.22 24.88
C GLU A 65 -24.55 17.32 25.19
N THR A 66 -24.49 18.38 24.37
CA THR A 66 -23.46 19.42 24.44
C THR A 66 -24.00 20.81 24.83
N ASP A 67 -25.31 20.92 25.11
CA ASP A 67 -26.03 22.17 25.42
C ASP A 67 -25.79 23.28 24.37
N THR A 68 -25.53 22.87 23.12
CA THR A 68 -25.28 23.78 21.99
C THR A 68 -26.56 23.92 21.17
N PRO A 69 -27.04 25.14 20.85
CA PRO A 69 -28.25 25.34 20.07
C PRO A 69 -28.20 24.67 18.68
N GLU A 70 -29.30 24.05 18.25
CA GLU A 70 -29.40 23.41 16.92
C GLU A 70 -29.03 24.33 15.74
N PRO A 71 -29.37 25.65 15.72
CA PRO A 71 -28.93 26.55 14.64
C PRO A 71 -27.40 26.64 14.52
N GLU A 72 -26.68 26.65 15.64
CA GLU A 72 -25.21 26.71 15.66
C GLU A 72 -24.60 25.40 15.13
N LEU A 73 -25.18 24.25 15.51
CA LEU A 73 -24.76 22.95 15.00
C LEU A 73 -25.04 22.80 13.50
N ASN A 74 -26.17 23.32 13.00
CA ASN A 74 -26.49 23.34 11.57
C ASN A 74 -25.55 24.25 10.77
N GLU A 75 -25.16 25.41 11.32
CA GLU A 75 -24.16 26.28 10.72
C GLU A 75 -22.78 25.58 10.67
N ARG A 76 -22.39 24.92 11.76
CA ARG A 76 -21.17 24.11 11.82
C ARG A 76 -21.22 22.95 10.82
N ALA A 77 -22.37 22.29 10.67
CA ALA A 77 -22.55 21.22 9.70
C ALA A 77 -22.37 21.72 8.26
N SER A 78 -22.87 22.92 7.96
CA SER A 78 -22.69 23.56 6.65
C SER A 78 -21.22 23.88 6.39
N LYS A 79 -20.51 24.44 7.38
CA LYS A 79 -19.05 24.69 7.30
C LYS A 79 -18.24 23.41 7.08
N ILE A 80 -18.60 22.33 7.76
CA ILE A 80 -17.97 21.01 7.57
C ILE A 80 -18.21 20.51 6.14
N MET A 81 -19.44 20.63 5.63
CA MET A 81 -19.78 20.22 4.27
C MET A 81 -18.99 21.02 3.22
N ASP A 82 -18.85 22.34 3.40
CA ASP A 82 -18.04 23.17 2.50
C ASP A 82 -16.55 22.83 2.54
N GLU A 83 -16.02 22.47 3.72
CA GLU A 83 -14.66 21.97 3.88
C GLU A 83 -14.46 20.63 3.14
N MET A 84 -15.46 19.76 3.10
CA MET A 84 -15.29 18.40 2.61
C MET A 84 -15.64 18.22 1.13
N CYS A 85 -16.75 18.77 0.68
CA CYS A 85 -17.39 18.33 -0.55
C CYS A 85 -16.59 18.66 -1.81
N HIS A 86 -16.75 17.80 -2.82
CA HIS A 86 -16.30 18.11 -4.17
C HIS A 86 -17.17 19.22 -4.79
N GLU A 87 -16.65 19.84 -5.85
CA GLU A 87 -17.36 20.83 -6.67
C GLU A 87 -17.56 20.36 -8.11
N PHE A 88 -16.92 19.25 -8.51
CA PHE A 88 -17.00 18.58 -9.81
C PHE A 88 -17.45 19.50 -10.96
N ASP A 89 -16.48 20.13 -11.60
CA ASP A 89 -16.69 21.03 -12.74
C ASP A 89 -15.97 20.47 -13.96
N PHE A 90 -16.74 20.22 -15.02
CA PHE A 90 -16.23 19.68 -16.26
C PHE A 90 -15.18 20.59 -16.94
N LYS A 91 -15.23 21.91 -16.73
CA LYS A 91 -14.19 22.84 -17.22
C LYS A 91 -12.86 22.56 -16.56
N VAL A 92 -12.87 22.30 -15.26
CA VAL A 92 -11.68 21.94 -14.48
C VAL A 92 -11.15 20.57 -14.90
N ILE A 93 -12.04 19.60 -15.15
CA ILE A 93 -11.65 18.28 -15.67
C ILE A 93 -10.93 18.41 -17.02
N ARG A 94 -11.46 19.23 -17.94
CA ARG A 94 -10.80 19.49 -19.24
C ARG A 94 -9.44 20.17 -19.07
N PHE A 95 -9.31 21.12 -18.14
CA PHE A 95 -8.03 21.72 -17.79
C PHE A 95 -7.03 20.67 -17.28
N PHE A 96 -7.45 19.77 -16.40
CA PHE A 96 -6.61 18.64 -15.97
C PHE A 96 -6.28 17.69 -17.12
N GLY A 97 -7.23 17.38 -18.00
CA GLY A 97 -6.95 16.60 -19.20
C GLY A 97 -5.79 17.20 -19.99
N PHE A 98 -5.86 18.49 -20.30
CA PHE A 98 -4.80 19.18 -21.02
C PHE A 98 -3.45 19.16 -20.28
N THR A 99 -3.43 19.52 -18.99
CA THR A 99 -2.18 19.65 -18.23
C THR A 99 -1.56 18.29 -17.91
N LEU A 100 -2.36 17.31 -17.50
CA LEU A 100 -1.90 15.94 -17.24
C LEU A 100 -1.42 15.27 -18.51
N SER A 101 -2.06 15.49 -19.68
CA SER A 101 -1.58 14.88 -20.92
C SER A 101 -0.16 15.34 -21.26
N LYS A 102 0.15 16.62 -21.05
CA LYS A 102 1.52 17.15 -21.21
C LYS A 102 2.49 16.58 -20.18
N PHE A 103 2.08 16.59 -18.91
CA PHE A 103 2.90 16.07 -17.81
C PHE A 103 3.26 14.59 -18.04
N MET A 104 2.25 13.75 -18.29
CA MET A 104 2.45 12.31 -18.49
C MET A 104 3.34 12.01 -19.70
N LYS A 105 3.20 12.73 -20.82
CA LYS A 105 4.08 12.59 -21.98
C LYS A 105 5.53 13.02 -21.73
N SER A 106 5.74 13.98 -20.82
CA SER A 106 7.06 14.50 -20.46
C SER A 106 7.81 13.55 -19.54
N VAL A 107 7.09 12.92 -18.61
CA VAL A 107 7.67 12.17 -17.48
C VAL A 107 7.76 10.66 -17.78
N TYR A 108 6.79 10.10 -18.51
CA TYR A 108 6.69 8.67 -18.74
C TYR A 108 6.88 8.28 -20.20
N GLY A 109 7.51 7.12 -20.42
CA GLY A 109 7.67 6.48 -21.73
C GLY A 109 6.36 5.90 -22.24
N LYS A 110 5.68 5.08 -21.45
CA LYS A 110 4.38 4.48 -21.80
C LYS A 110 3.46 4.49 -20.59
N ILE A 111 2.15 4.54 -20.85
CA ILE A 111 1.14 4.18 -19.85
C ILE A 111 0.34 3.02 -20.43
N LEU A 112 0.64 1.81 -19.96
CA LEU A 112 0.05 0.58 -20.44
C LEU A 112 -1.22 0.27 -19.65
N VAL A 113 -2.37 0.28 -20.33
CA VAL A 113 -3.67 -0.04 -19.73
C VAL A 113 -4.25 -1.30 -20.34
N ASN A 114 -4.77 -2.23 -19.53
CA ASN A 114 -5.40 -3.44 -20.04
C ASN A 114 -6.78 -3.13 -20.68
N ARG A 115 -6.89 -3.38 -21.99
CA ARG A 115 -8.12 -3.08 -22.77
C ARG A 115 -9.34 -3.83 -22.26
N LYS A 116 -9.20 -5.13 -21.99
CA LYS A 116 -10.28 -6.01 -21.54
C LYS A 116 -10.93 -5.52 -20.24
N GLY A 117 -10.14 -5.03 -19.28
CA GLY A 117 -10.65 -4.51 -18.02
C GLY A 117 -11.46 -3.23 -18.20
N VAL A 118 -10.95 -2.29 -19.01
CA VAL A 118 -11.64 -1.04 -19.35
C VAL A 118 -12.96 -1.32 -20.07
N GLU A 119 -12.97 -2.22 -21.06
CA GLU A 119 -14.17 -2.58 -21.82
C GLU A 119 -15.25 -3.22 -20.92
N LYS A 120 -14.84 -4.09 -19.98
CA LYS A 120 -15.74 -4.65 -18.97
C LYS A 120 -16.38 -3.56 -18.11
N ILE A 121 -15.61 -2.59 -17.65
CA ILE A 121 -16.13 -1.47 -16.83
C ILE A 121 -17.14 -0.65 -17.62
N GLY A 122 -16.84 -0.32 -18.88
CA GLY A 122 -17.78 0.40 -19.75
C GLY A 122 -19.10 -0.35 -19.95
N GLY A 123 -19.08 -1.69 -20.01
CA GLY A 123 -20.28 -2.52 -20.15
C GLY A 123 -21.15 -2.61 -18.88
N ILE A 124 -20.56 -2.44 -17.69
CA ILE A 124 -21.29 -2.56 -16.40
C ILE A 124 -21.55 -1.22 -15.71
N SER A 125 -20.94 -0.13 -16.17
CA SER A 125 -21.03 1.18 -15.51
C SER A 125 -22.44 1.77 -15.47
N THR A 126 -23.34 1.24 -16.30
CA THR A 126 -24.75 1.63 -16.33
C THR A 126 -25.62 0.81 -15.36
N GLN A 127 -25.09 -0.19 -14.66
CA GLN A 127 -25.89 -1.14 -13.87
C GLN A 127 -26.01 -0.74 -12.39
N TYR A 128 -24.89 -0.57 -11.70
CA TYR A 128 -24.82 -0.35 -10.25
C TYR A 128 -23.76 0.69 -9.87
N PRO A 129 -23.79 1.27 -8.66
CA PRO A 129 -22.72 2.15 -8.18
C PRO A 129 -21.34 1.49 -8.25
N ILE A 130 -20.33 2.21 -8.73
CA ILE A 130 -18.96 1.71 -8.87
C ILE A 130 -18.05 2.26 -7.76
N LEU A 131 -17.24 1.39 -7.18
CA LEU A 131 -16.09 1.74 -6.36
C LEU A 131 -14.80 1.40 -7.10
N TYR A 132 -14.01 2.40 -7.48
CA TYR A 132 -12.64 2.19 -7.95
C TYR A 132 -11.72 2.11 -6.75
N LEU A 133 -11.08 0.96 -6.55
CA LEU A 133 -10.15 0.71 -5.46
C LEU A 133 -8.74 0.51 -6.01
N PRO A 134 -7.99 1.60 -6.29
CA PRO A 134 -6.61 1.50 -6.73
C PRO A 134 -5.62 1.16 -5.60
N THR A 135 -4.49 0.57 -5.96
CA THR A 135 -3.27 0.55 -5.13
C THR A 135 -2.70 1.95 -4.96
N HIS A 136 -2.03 2.22 -3.83
CA HIS A 136 -1.44 3.55 -3.57
C HIS A 136 0.09 3.53 -3.48
N ARG A 137 0.78 3.95 -4.53
CA ARG A 137 2.24 3.92 -4.71
C ARG A 137 2.86 5.29 -5.01
N SER A 138 2.10 6.24 -5.56
CA SER A 138 2.56 7.59 -5.93
C SER A 138 1.50 8.65 -5.64
N TYR A 139 1.89 9.92 -5.54
CA TYR A 139 0.95 11.05 -5.58
C TYR A 139 0.20 11.14 -6.90
N SER A 140 0.71 10.55 -7.98
CA SER A 140 0.05 10.60 -9.28
C SER A 140 -1.17 9.66 -9.38
N ASP A 141 -1.28 8.64 -8.51
CA ASP A 141 -2.28 7.57 -8.64
C ASP A 141 -3.73 8.08 -8.74
N PHE A 142 -4.11 9.03 -7.87
CA PHE A 142 -5.49 9.50 -7.80
C PHE A 142 -5.91 10.32 -9.04
N LEU A 143 -4.94 10.97 -9.70
CA LEU A 143 -5.19 11.63 -10.98
C LEU A 143 -5.05 10.66 -12.14
N LEU A 144 -4.26 9.59 -11.99
CA LEU A 144 -4.02 8.61 -13.04
C LEU A 144 -5.28 7.82 -13.36
N VAL A 145 -6.02 7.33 -12.36
CA VAL A 145 -7.30 6.62 -12.58
C VAL A 145 -8.28 7.53 -13.32
N SER A 146 -8.45 8.77 -12.85
CA SER A 146 -9.26 9.80 -13.50
C SER A 146 -8.81 10.09 -14.94
N TYR A 147 -7.50 10.19 -15.20
CA TYR A 147 -6.94 10.39 -16.53
C TYR A 147 -7.26 9.23 -17.48
N VAL A 148 -7.14 7.99 -16.99
CA VAL A 148 -7.47 6.77 -17.75
C VAL A 148 -8.98 6.69 -18.02
N CYS A 149 -9.82 7.00 -17.02
CA CYS A 149 -11.28 7.08 -17.20
C CYS A 149 -11.65 8.12 -18.26
N PHE A 150 -11.05 9.31 -18.20
CA PHE A 150 -11.26 10.34 -19.22
C PHE A 150 -10.80 9.87 -20.60
N TYR A 151 -9.64 9.19 -20.71
CA TYR A 151 -9.12 8.66 -21.98
C TYR A 151 -10.10 7.68 -22.64
N PHE A 152 -10.64 6.72 -21.89
CA PHE A 152 -11.51 5.66 -22.41
C PHE A 152 -13.02 5.97 -22.38
N ASN A 153 -13.41 7.20 -22.00
CA ASN A 153 -14.82 7.57 -21.79
C ASN A 153 -15.52 6.64 -20.76
N LEU A 154 -14.84 6.37 -19.66
CA LEU A 154 -15.43 5.74 -18.47
C LEU A 154 -15.95 6.83 -17.52
N PRO A 155 -16.91 6.51 -16.62
CA PRO A 155 -17.41 7.50 -15.67
C PRO A 155 -16.30 7.97 -14.72
N MET A 156 -16.21 9.28 -14.55
CA MET A 156 -15.19 9.96 -13.74
C MET A 156 -15.51 9.84 -12.25
N PRO A 157 -14.55 9.44 -11.41
CA PRO A 157 -14.81 9.28 -9.99
C PRO A 157 -14.80 10.60 -9.21
N VAL A 158 -15.48 10.57 -8.06
CA VAL A 158 -15.18 11.45 -6.93
C VAL A 158 -14.13 10.80 -6.03
N ILE A 159 -13.13 11.56 -5.60
CA ILE A 159 -11.89 11.03 -5.04
C ILE A 159 -11.79 11.40 -3.56
N ALA A 160 -11.59 10.40 -2.71
CA ALA A 160 -11.24 10.62 -1.31
C ALA A 160 -9.80 11.15 -1.17
N ALA A 161 -9.64 12.41 -0.78
CA ALA A 161 -8.33 13.05 -0.61
C ALA A 161 -8.05 13.44 0.86
N GLY A 162 -6.80 13.33 1.30
CA GLY A 162 -6.40 13.82 2.62
C GLY A 162 -6.27 15.35 2.67
N LEU A 163 -6.45 15.97 3.85
CA LEU A 163 -6.34 17.43 4.02
C LEU A 163 -4.97 18.05 3.71
N ASP A 164 -3.93 17.25 3.49
CA ASP A 164 -2.55 17.74 3.28
C ASP A 164 -2.43 18.75 2.12
N PHE A 165 -3.39 18.77 1.20
CA PHE A 165 -3.43 19.68 0.05
C PHE A 165 -4.12 21.02 0.31
N LEU A 166 -4.85 21.18 1.42
CA LEU A 166 -5.61 22.40 1.75
C LEU A 166 -4.74 23.65 1.96
N GLY A 167 -3.44 23.48 2.25
CA GLY A 167 -2.50 24.59 2.40
C GLY A 167 -2.32 25.41 1.11
N LEU A 168 -2.67 24.85 -0.05
CA LEU A 168 -2.59 25.50 -1.36
C LEU A 168 -4.00 25.76 -1.91
N LYS A 169 -4.57 26.94 -1.63
CA LYS A 169 -5.94 27.30 -1.99
C LYS A 169 -6.28 27.08 -3.47
N PHE A 170 -5.40 27.48 -4.38
CA PHE A 170 -5.60 27.31 -5.83
C PHE A 170 -5.62 25.83 -6.25
N LEU A 171 -4.67 25.03 -5.76
CA LEU A 171 -4.63 23.59 -6.03
C LEU A 171 -5.85 22.90 -5.44
N SER A 172 -6.26 23.28 -4.23
CA SER A 172 -7.46 22.75 -3.58
C SER A 172 -8.73 23.03 -4.39
N PHE A 173 -8.89 24.26 -4.89
CA PHE A 173 -10.00 24.63 -5.77
C PHE A 173 -10.03 23.74 -7.03
N LEU A 174 -8.88 23.60 -7.71
CA LEU A 174 -8.78 22.72 -8.87
C LEU A 174 -9.12 21.26 -8.53
N LEU A 175 -8.56 20.71 -7.44
CA LEU A 175 -8.82 19.34 -7.02
C LEU A 175 -10.31 19.11 -6.71
N ARG A 176 -11.00 20.04 -6.03
CA ARG A 176 -12.46 19.96 -5.82
C ARG A 176 -13.23 19.94 -7.13
N GLY A 177 -12.84 20.79 -8.06
CA GLY A 177 -13.40 20.83 -9.42
C GLY A 177 -13.12 19.54 -10.21
N ALA A 178 -12.05 18.82 -9.90
CA ALA A 178 -11.75 17.50 -10.48
C ALA A 178 -12.45 16.32 -9.75
N GLY A 179 -13.26 16.59 -8.72
CA GLY A 179 -14.01 15.56 -7.99
C GLY A 179 -13.41 15.17 -6.63
N ALA A 180 -12.33 15.81 -6.17
CA ALA A 180 -11.77 15.52 -4.85
C ALA A 180 -12.69 16.02 -3.73
N PHE A 181 -12.95 15.15 -2.75
CA PHE A 181 -13.53 15.52 -1.46
C PHE A 181 -12.53 15.23 -0.34
N PHE A 182 -12.44 16.14 0.63
CA PHE A 182 -11.37 16.13 1.62
C PHE A 182 -11.76 15.46 2.93
N ILE A 183 -10.82 14.71 3.50
CA ILE A 183 -10.98 13.95 4.75
C ILE A 183 -9.93 14.37 5.77
N ARG A 184 -10.39 14.78 6.96
CA ARG A 184 -9.57 15.04 8.15
C ARG A 184 -8.72 13.83 8.54
N ARG A 185 -7.48 14.07 8.99
CA ARG A 185 -6.58 13.02 9.49
C ARG A 185 -7.08 12.35 10.77
N SER A 186 -7.75 13.11 11.66
CA SER A 186 -8.44 12.58 12.84
C SER A 186 -9.95 12.69 12.64
N LEU A 187 -10.62 11.54 12.58
CA LEU A 187 -12.09 11.42 12.54
C LEU A 187 -12.71 11.29 13.93
N GLY A 188 -11.91 11.00 14.96
CA GLY A 188 -12.40 10.55 16.28
C GLY A 188 -12.86 11.66 17.20
N ASP A 189 -12.28 12.85 17.07
CA ASP A 189 -12.44 13.93 18.06
C ASP A 189 -13.66 14.83 17.80
N ASP A 190 -14.34 14.65 16.68
CA ASP A 190 -15.51 15.46 16.25
C ASP A 190 -16.68 14.55 15.83
N PRO A 191 -17.64 14.26 16.73
CA PRO A 191 -18.78 13.41 16.44
C PRO A 191 -19.64 13.91 15.27
N LEU A 192 -19.86 15.23 15.19
CA LEU A 192 -20.68 15.84 14.12
C LEU A 192 -20.02 15.62 12.76
N TYR A 193 -18.72 15.89 12.65
CA TYR A 193 -17.94 15.64 11.44
C TYR A 193 -18.02 14.18 10.99
N ARG A 194 -17.90 13.23 11.93
CA ARG A 194 -17.97 11.79 11.63
C ARG A 194 -19.30 11.39 11.03
N TYR A 195 -20.42 11.90 11.54
CA TYR A 195 -21.75 11.62 10.98
C TYR A 195 -21.96 12.28 9.62
N ILE A 196 -21.53 13.53 9.46
CA ILE A 196 -21.61 14.23 8.17
C ILE A 196 -20.82 13.48 7.10
N PHE A 197 -19.58 13.06 7.41
CA PHE A 197 -18.75 12.27 6.52
C PHE A 197 -19.40 10.94 6.13
N LEU A 198 -19.97 10.23 7.10
CA LEU A 198 -20.69 8.99 6.86
C LEU A 198 -21.87 9.22 5.90
N PHE A 199 -22.72 10.22 6.17
CA PHE A 199 -23.89 10.50 5.34
C PHE A 199 -23.51 11.00 3.95
N TYR A 200 -22.42 11.76 3.82
CA TYR A 200 -21.91 12.21 2.54
C TYR A 200 -21.43 11.06 1.65
N ILE A 201 -20.63 10.14 2.20
CA ILE A 201 -20.21 8.92 1.48
C ILE A 201 -21.44 8.12 1.05
N GLN A 202 -22.38 7.90 1.98
CA GLN A 202 -23.57 7.13 1.70
C GLN A 202 -24.43 7.78 0.62
N ALA A 203 -24.59 9.11 0.65
CA ALA A 203 -25.34 9.84 -0.35
C ALA A 203 -24.80 9.58 -1.76
N HIS A 204 -23.48 9.59 -1.98
CA HIS A 204 -22.90 9.29 -3.30
C HIS A 204 -23.24 7.89 -3.80
N ILE A 205 -23.18 6.89 -2.94
CA ILE A 205 -23.46 5.50 -3.33
C ILE A 205 -24.95 5.30 -3.59
N GLU A 206 -25.82 5.84 -2.75
CA GLU A 206 -27.28 5.73 -2.91
C GLU A 206 -27.79 6.41 -4.17
N GLY A 207 -27.23 7.57 -4.53
CA GLY A 207 -27.64 8.28 -5.72
C GLY A 207 -26.90 7.87 -6.99
N ALA A 208 -25.86 7.04 -6.91
CA ALA A 208 -25.11 6.53 -8.06
C ALA A 208 -24.75 7.60 -9.10
N ASP A 209 -24.46 8.83 -8.66
CA ASP A 209 -24.23 9.98 -9.53
C ASP A 209 -22.83 9.91 -10.17
N PHE A 210 -21.84 9.53 -9.37
CA PHE A 210 -20.45 9.37 -9.76
C PHE A 210 -19.88 8.09 -9.11
N PRO A 211 -19.00 7.35 -9.79
CA PRO A 211 -18.16 6.36 -9.12
C PRO A 211 -17.38 7.00 -7.97
N MET A 212 -17.04 6.21 -6.96
CA MET A 212 -16.18 6.67 -5.87
C MET A 212 -14.81 6.01 -5.97
N GLU A 213 -13.75 6.80 -5.87
CA GLU A 213 -12.38 6.33 -5.80
C GLU A 213 -11.79 6.55 -4.40
N PHE A 214 -11.23 5.49 -3.83
CA PHE A 214 -10.43 5.59 -2.61
C PHE A 214 -9.42 4.45 -2.50
N PHE A 215 -8.34 4.74 -1.78
CA PHE A 215 -7.28 3.76 -1.54
C PHE A 215 -7.60 2.93 -0.30
N ILE A 216 -7.85 1.63 -0.49
CA ILE A 216 -8.20 0.73 0.62
C ILE A 216 -7.06 0.62 1.65
N GLU A 217 -5.81 0.86 1.23
CA GLU A 217 -4.61 0.89 2.06
C GLU A 217 -4.57 2.11 3.01
N GLY A 218 -5.28 3.19 2.67
CA GLY A 218 -5.37 4.44 3.45
C GLY A 218 -4.13 5.35 3.41
N THR A 219 -2.99 4.89 2.90
CA THR A 219 -1.77 5.68 2.70
C THR A 219 -0.93 5.10 1.57
N ARG A 220 0.01 5.89 1.04
CA ARG A 220 0.99 5.43 0.05
C ARG A 220 1.98 4.46 0.68
N SER A 221 2.27 3.36 -0.01
CA SER A 221 3.29 2.41 0.40
C SER A 221 4.68 2.94 0.08
N ARG A 222 5.52 3.12 1.12
CA ARG A 222 6.93 3.54 0.98
C ARG A 222 7.83 2.38 0.57
N SER A 223 7.36 1.15 0.73
CA SER A 223 8.06 -0.08 0.37
C SER A 223 7.46 -0.75 -0.87
N ALA A 224 6.59 -0.06 -1.61
CA ALA A 224 5.88 -0.51 -2.81
C ALA A 224 5.05 -1.82 -2.68
N LYS A 225 5.08 -2.50 -1.53
CA LYS A 225 4.22 -3.62 -1.16
C LYS A 225 2.83 -3.17 -0.72
N SER A 226 1.86 -4.06 -0.82
CA SER A 226 0.49 -3.80 -0.38
C SER A 226 0.40 -3.70 1.14
N LEU A 227 -0.39 -2.74 1.63
CA LEU A 227 -0.59 -2.51 3.07
C LEU A 227 -1.91 -3.13 3.57
N VAL A 228 -1.95 -3.41 4.89
CA VAL A 228 -3.17 -3.92 5.54
C VAL A 228 -4.33 -2.94 5.35
N PRO A 229 -5.48 -3.38 4.81
CA PRO A 229 -6.55 -2.48 4.43
C PRO A 229 -7.22 -1.78 5.64
N LYS A 230 -7.62 -0.52 5.43
CA LYS A 230 -8.42 0.28 6.36
C LYS A 230 -9.89 0.21 5.97
N ILE A 231 -10.65 -0.60 6.68
CA ILE A 231 -12.03 -0.97 6.33
C ILE A 231 -13.09 0.09 6.62
N GLY A 232 -12.77 1.22 7.26
CA GLY A 232 -13.77 2.19 7.74
C GLY A 232 -14.69 2.75 6.64
N MET A 233 -14.12 3.19 5.51
CA MET A 233 -14.89 3.73 4.39
C MET A 233 -15.65 2.63 3.65
N LEU A 234 -14.99 1.49 3.39
CA LEU A 234 -15.66 0.34 2.77
C LEU A 234 -16.84 -0.15 3.60
N GLN A 235 -16.69 -0.21 4.92
CA GLN A 235 -17.79 -0.57 5.83
C GLN A 235 -18.96 0.42 5.70
N ALA A 236 -18.70 1.73 5.75
CA ALA A 236 -19.74 2.75 5.61
C ALA A 236 -20.56 2.60 4.31
N ILE A 237 -19.91 2.15 3.25
CA ILE A 237 -20.51 1.89 1.95
C ILE A 237 -21.28 0.55 1.94
N LEU A 238 -20.67 -0.54 2.41
CA LEU A 238 -21.29 -1.87 2.44
C LEU A 238 -22.48 -1.95 3.40
N ASP A 239 -22.52 -1.10 4.44
CA ASP A 239 -23.69 -0.96 5.31
C ASP A 239 -24.96 -0.63 4.50
N LEU A 240 -24.84 0.07 3.36
CA LEU A 240 -25.97 0.32 2.46
C LEU A 240 -26.47 -0.95 1.77
N TYR A 241 -25.56 -1.85 1.40
CA TYR A 241 -25.91 -3.14 0.79
C TYR A 241 -26.52 -4.10 1.80
N PHE A 242 -25.91 -4.22 3.00
CA PHE A 242 -26.42 -5.09 4.06
C PHE A 242 -27.80 -4.61 4.54
N GLY A 243 -27.96 -3.30 4.77
CA GLY A 243 -29.23 -2.67 5.12
C GLY A 243 -30.24 -2.57 3.96
N SER A 244 -29.97 -3.18 2.80
CA SER A 244 -30.85 -3.19 1.61
C SER A 244 -31.28 -1.80 1.12
N ARG A 245 -30.44 -0.78 1.32
CA ARG A 245 -30.63 0.58 0.77
C ARG A 245 -30.20 0.66 -0.69
N VAL A 246 -29.19 -0.13 -1.07
CA VAL A 246 -28.78 -0.32 -2.47
C VAL A 246 -28.81 -1.81 -2.83
N PRO A 247 -29.23 -2.16 -4.06
CA PRO A 247 -29.40 -3.57 -4.46
C PRO A 247 -28.07 -4.31 -4.66
N ASP A 248 -27.04 -3.60 -5.13
CA ASP A 248 -25.69 -4.10 -5.36
C ASP A 248 -24.71 -2.92 -5.49
N ILE A 249 -23.43 -3.20 -5.39
CA ILE A 249 -22.30 -2.28 -5.57
C ILE A 249 -21.22 -3.03 -6.36
N THR A 250 -20.65 -2.40 -7.37
CA THR A 250 -19.55 -2.98 -8.17
C THR A 250 -18.22 -2.47 -7.65
N VAL A 251 -17.39 -3.37 -7.11
CA VAL A 251 -16.02 -3.06 -6.69
C VAL A 251 -15.05 -3.38 -7.82
N VAL A 252 -14.22 -2.42 -8.21
CA VAL A 252 -13.22 -2.56 -9.27
C VAL A 252 -11.82 -2.42 -8.66
N PRO A 253 -11.10 -3.53 -8.45
CA PRO A 253 -9.70 -3.47 -8.02
C PRO A 253 -8.82 -2.95 -9.16
N ILE A 254 -7.97 -1.96 -8.89
CA ILE A 254 -7.04 -1.39 -9.89
C ILE A 254 -5.61 -1.51 -9.38
N SER A 255 -4.76 -2.25 -10.09
CA SER A 255 -3.33 -2.34 -9.80
C SER A 255 -2.57 -1.28 -10.59
N ILE A 256 -1.78 -0.47 -9.90
CA ILE A 256 -0.91 0.55 -10.49
C ILE A 256 0.53 0.28 -10.04
N SER A 257 1.43 0.26 -11.00
CA SER A 257 2.88 0.10 -10.78
C SER A 257 3.67 0.99 -11.72
N TYR A 258 4.88 1.30 -11.31
CA TYR A 258 5.79 2.22 -12.00
C TYR A 258 7.12 1.51 -12.17
N ASP A 259 7.81 1.75 -13.29
CA ASP A 259 9.24 1.43 -13.36
C ASP A 259 9.98 2.24 -12.30
N ARG A 260 9.73 3.56 -12.27
CA ARG A 260 10.31 4.49 -11.29
C ARG A 260 9.26 5.44 -10.72
N THR A 261 9.15 5.50 -9.39
CA THR A 261 8.23 6.46 -8.73
C THR A 261 8.84 7.84 -8.63
N LEU A 262 8.02 8.89 -8.70
CA LEU A 262 8.49 10.29 -8.59
C LEU A 262 9.09 10.58 -7.21
N GLU A 263 8.65 9.82 -6.22
CA GLU A 263 8.95 9.98 -4.80
C GLU A 263 10.02 9.03 -4.27
N GLU A 264 10.67 8.21 -5.11
CA GLU A 264 11.59 7.14 -4.67
C GLU A 264 12.63 7.61 -3.63
N THR A 265 13.21 8.79 -3.83
CA THR A 265 14.23 9.35 -2.94
C THR A 265 13.60 9.82 -1.63
N LEU A 266 12.43 10.45 -1.71
CA LEU A 266 11.66 10.85 -0.53
C LEU A 266 11.28 9.61 0.29
N TYR A 267 10.83 8.54 -0.35
CA TYR A 267 10.51 7.27 0.31
C TYR A 267 11.72 6.67 1.02
N ALA A 268 12.89 6.65 0.39
CA ALA A 268 14.11 6.18 1.05
C ALA A 268 14.43 6.95 2.34
N TYR A 269 14.28 8.28 2.33
CA TYR A 269 14.49 9.12 3.52
C TYR A 269 13.38 8.95 4.57
N GLU A 270 12.11 8.87 4.17
CA GLU A 270 10.98 8.64 5.07
C GLU A 270 11.10 7.28 5.77
N LEU A 271 11.55 6.24 5.06
CA LEU A 271 11.84 4.92 5.62
C LEU A 271 12.95 4.98 6.67
N LEU A 272 13.90 5.91 6.58
CA LEU A 272 14.93 6.12 7.60
C LEU A 272 14.48 7.05 8.74
N GLY A 273 13.22 7.49 8.73
CA GLY A 273 12.64 8.33 9.78
C GLY A 273 12.92 9.82 9.61
N VAL A 274 13.43 10.25 8.45
CA VAL A 274 13.49 11.68 8.11
C VAL A 274 12.06 12.17 7.88
N PRO A 275 11.60 13.22 8.57
CA PRO A 275 10.21 13.63 8.47
C PRO A 275 9.87 14.14 7.08
N LYS A 276 8.62 13.92 6.68
CA LYS A 276 8.08 14.42 5.42
C LYS A 276 8.21 15.95 5.37
N PRO A 277 8.75 16.55 4.28
CA PRO A 277 8.75 17.99 4.11
C PRO A 277 7.31 18.52 4.03
N LYS A 278 7.08 19.74 4.54
CA LYS A 278 5.77 20.38 4.37
C LYS A 278 5.60 20.70 2.89
N GLU A 279 4.52 20.21 2.29
CA GLU A 279 4.15 20.54 0.91
C GLU A 279 4.02 22.07 0.81
N SER A 280 4.88 22.69 0.01
CA SER A 280 4.99 24.15 -0.08
C SER A 280 5.16 24.59 -1.54
N THR A 281 5.08 25.89 -1.78
CA THR A 281 5.27 26.49 -3.11
C THR A 281 6.66 26.21 -3.72
N THR A 282 7.67 25.86 -2.92
CA THR A 282 8.98 25.40 -3.43
C THR A 282 8.92 24.01 -4.08
N GLY A 283 7.91 23.18 -3.76
CA GLY A 283 7.61 21.93 -4.45
C GLY A 283 7.25 22.11 -5.93
N LEU A 284 6.60 23.23 -6.29
CA LEU A 284 6.30 23.57 -7.68
C LEU A 284 7.56 23.89 -8.50
N ILE A 285 8.62 24.44 -7.88
CA ILE A 285 9.91 24.69 -8.55
C ILE A 285 10.65 23.37 -8.79
N LYS A 286 10.58 22.43 -7.83
CA LYS A 286 11.10 21.05 -8.01
C LYS A 286 10.35 20.29 -9.10
N ALA A 287 9.07 20.58 -9.33
CA ALA A 287 8.27 19.95 -10.38
C ALA A 287 8.88 20.14 -11.79
N ARG A 288 9.57 21.25 -12.07
CA ARG A 288 10.28 21.44 -13.35
C ARG A 288 11.44 20.45 -13.53
N ARG A 289 12.16 20.11 -12.45
CA ARG A 289 13.24 19.10 -12.47
C ARG A 289 12.67 17.70 -12.64
N VAL A 290 11.52 17.42 -12.01
CA VAL A 290 10.78 16.16 -12.22
C VAL A 290 10.33 16.05 -13.68
N MET A 291 9.79 17.12 -14.28
CA MET A 291 9.39 17.10 -15.70
C MET A 291 10.56 16.94 -16.68
N SER A 292 11.80 17.21 -16.27
CA SER A 292 13.00 17.02 -17.09
C SER A 292 13.66 15.65 -16.94
N ASP A 293 13.19 14.82 -15.99
CA ASP A 293 13.72 13.48 -15.75
C ASP A 293 12.79 12.42 -16.35
N TYR A 294 13.34 11.25 -16.65
CA TYR A 294 12.62 10.13 -17.26
C TYR A 294 12.35 9.05 -16.21
N TYR A 295 11.08 8.67 -16.06
CA TYR A 295 10.61 7.74 -15.01
C TYR A 295 10.13 6.39 -15.54
N GLY A 296 10.43 6.08 -16.80
CA GLY A 296 10.06 4.80 -17.42
C GLY A 296 8.57 4.69 -17.69
N ASN A 297 8.02 3.49 -17.55
CA ASN A 297 6.64 3.18 -17.86
C ASN A 297 5.75 3.10 -16.61
N VAL A 298 4.45 3.29 -16.83
CA VAL A 298 3.40 3.04 -15.83
C VAL A 298 2.51 1.92 -16.34
N TYR A 299 2.16 0.98 -15.47
CA TYR A 299 1.26 -0.12 -15.78
C TYR A 299 0.00 0.02 -14.94
N VAL A 300 -1.15 0.03 -15.61
CA VAL A 300 -2.46 0.13 -14.98
C VAL A 300 -3.29 -1.08 -15.40
N ARG A 301 -3.65 -1.92 -14.44
CA ARG A 301 -4.57 -3.04 -14.68
C ARG A 301 -5.85 -2.85 -13.89
N PHE A 302 -6.96 -2.71 -14.60
CA PHE A 302 -8.30 -2.89 -14.06
C PHE A 302 -8.56 -4.39 -13.94
N GLY A 303 -8.68 -4.88 -12.71
CA GLY A 303 -9.03 -6.26 -12.41
C GLY A 303 -10.50 -6.55 -12.69
N ASP A 304 -10.88 -7.82 -12.50
CA ASP A 304 -12.26 -8.24 -12.72
C ASP A 304 -13.22 -7.55 -11.72
N PRO A 305 -14.30 -6.92 -12.19
CA PRO A 305 -15.28 -6.28 -11.33
C PRO A 305 -15.99 -7.28 -10.42
N ILE A 306 -16.11 -6.93 -9.15
CA ILE A 306 -16.72 -7.76 -8.09
C ILE A 306 -18.10 -7.18 -7.78
N SER A 307 -19.15 -7.96 -8.04
CA SER A 307 -20.49 -7.69 -7.52
C SER A 307 -20.50 -8.00 -6.02
N VAL A 308 -20.78 -7.01 -5.18
CA VAL A 308 -20.95 -7.18 -3.73
C VAL A 308 -22.08 -8.18 -3.44
N LYS A 309 -23.14 -8.14 -4.25
CA LYS A 309 -24.26 -9.08 -4.17
C LYS A 309 -23.82 -10.53 -4.42
N GLU A 310 -23.06 -10.79 -5.47
CA GLU A 310 -22.58 -12.15 -5.75
C GLU A 310 -21.54 -12.60 -4.74
N TYR A 311 -20.62 -11.70 -4.35
CA TYR A 311 -19.58 -11.99 -3.36
C TYR A 311 -20.18 -12.41 -2.01
N PHE A 312 -21.24 -11.73 -1.56
CA PHE A 312 -21.95 -12.04 -0.32
C PHE A 312 -23.24 -12.84 -0.52
N ARG A 313 -23.36 -13.62 -1.60
CA ARG A 313 -24.60 -14.38 -1.91
C ARG A 313 -25.05 -15.33 -0.79
N LYS A 314 -24.11 -15.84 0.01
CA LYS A 314 -24.37 -16.73 1.15
C LYS A 314 -24.71 -16.00 2.45
N TYR A 315 -24.56 -14.67 2.50
CA TYR A 315 -24.84 -13.88 3.68
C TYR A 315 -26.35 -13.61 3.78
N ASP A 316 -26.98 -14.04 4.88
CA ASP A 316 -28.39 -13.78 5.12
C ASP A 316 -28.60 -12.32 5.56
N ARG A 317 -29.35 -11.57 4.75
CA ARG A 317 -29.73 -10.18 5.03
C ARG A 317 -31.10 -10.06 5.71
N SER A 318 -31.80 -11.17 5.96
CA SER A 318 -33.15 -11.17 6.52
C SER A 318 -33.25 -10.48 7.88
N SER A 319 -32.17 -10.52 8.67
CA SER A 319 -32.04 -9.80 9.95
C SER A 319 -32.29 -8.30 9.82
N HIS A 320 -31.93 -7.69 8.68
CA HIS A 320 -32.15 -6.26 8.43
C HIS A 320 -33.60 -5.91 8.11
N ASN A 321 -34.42 -6.89 7.70
CA ASN A 321 -35.85 -6.65 7.44
C ASN A 321 -36.65 -6.34 8.73
N LEU A 322 -36.10 -6.70 9.90
CA LEU A 322 -36.75 -6.52 11.19
C LEU A 322 -36.47 -5.14 11.82
N HIS A 323 -35.65 -4.30 11.18
CA HIS A 323 -35.22 -3.02 11.72
C HIS A 323 -35.70 -1.84 10.85
N PRO A 324 -36.04 -0.69 11.45
CA PRO A 324 -36.34 0.52 10.69
C PRO A 324 -35.14 0.94 9.82
N ARG A 325 -35.41 1.28 8.56
CA ARG A 325 -34.38 1.64 7.56
C ARG A 325 -33.53 2.88 7.92
N ASP A 326 -34.02 3.67 8.87
CA ASP A 326 -33.37 4.89 9.35
C ASP A 326 -32.52 4.68 10.60
N TRP A 327 -32.56 3.48 11.19
CA TRP A 327 -31.82 3.18 12.40
C TRP A 327 -30.39 2.75 12.06
N SER A 328 -29.41 3.47 12.61
CA SER A 328 -28.00 3.06 12.56
C SER A 328 -27.82 1.84 13.47
N ILE A 329 -27.98 0.63 12.92
CA ILE A 329 -27.79 -0.61 13.65
C ILE A 329 -26.35 -0.67 14.16
N ARG A 330 -26.18 -1.01 15.45
CA ARG A 330 -24.87 -1.44 15.97
C ARG A 330 -24.48 -2.71 15.23
N LYS A 331 -23.55 -2.54 14.31
CA LYS A 331 -22.96 -3.53 13.39
C LYS A 331 -22.74 -4.86 14.08
N GLY A 332 -23.27 -5.94 13.50
CA GLY A 332 -22.94 -7.28 13.94
C GLY A 332 -21.45 -7.54 13.70
N LYS A 333 -20.79 -8.24 14.62
CA LYS A 333 -19.39 -8.70 14.45
C LYS A 333 -19.17 -9.38 13.07
N SER A 334 -20.20 -10.06 12.58
CA SER A 334 -20.20 -10.75 11.29
C SER A 334 -20.07 -9.82 10.06
N GLU A 335 -20.73 -8.65 10.03
CA GLU A 335 -20.64 -7.73 8.88
C GLU A 335 -19.27 -7.08 8.78
N HIS A 336 -18.66 -6.83 9.95
CA HIS A 336 -17.30 -6.31 10.05
C HIS A 336 -16.28 -7.32 9.53
N GLU A 337 -16.46 -8.60 9.87
CA GLU A 337 -15.67 -9.71 9.32
C GLU A 337 -15.86 -9.80 7.80
N CYS A 338 -17.09 -9.81 7.30
CA CYS A 338 -17.39 -9.83 5.86
C CYS A 338 -16.73 -8.66 5.09
N THR A 339 -16.83 -7.45 5.63
CA THR A 339 -16.22 -6.25 5.05
C THR A 339 -14.69 -6.40 5.00
N SER A 340 -14.10 -6.89 6.09
CA SER A 340 -12.66 -7.11 6.13
C SER A 340 -12.21 -8.26 5.23
N ASP A 341 -13.04 -9.25 4.97
CA ASP A 341 -12.74 -10.34 4.05
C ASP A 341 -12.72 -9.82 2.60
N LEU A 342 -13.74 -9.06 2.18
CA LEU A 342 -13.74 -8.38 0.87
C LEU A 342 -12.55 -7.43 0.73
N ALA A 343 -12.20 -6.69 1.78
CA ALA A 343 -11.05 -5.80 1.75
C ALA A 343 -9.72 -6.52 1.51
N ASN A 344 -9.49 -7.66 2.18
CA ASN A 344 -8.30 -8.48 1.95
C ASN A 344 -8.33 -9.13 0.56
N TYR A 345 -9.50 -9.53 0.07
CA TYR A 345 -9.65 -10.07 -1.29
C TYR A 345 -9.32 -9.02 -2.36
N VAL A 346 -9.74 -7.75 -2.18
CA VAL A 346 -9.33 -6.65 -3.07
C VAL A 346 -7.81 -6.49 -3.11
N VAL A 347 -7.14 -6.55 -1.95
CA VAL A 347 -5.67 -6.49 -1.89
C VAL A 347 -5.01 -7.70 -2.55
N HIS A 348 -5.58 -8.90 -2.38
CA HIS A 348 -5.12 -10.09 -3.09
C HIS A 348 -5.24 -9.91 -4.61
N MET A 349 -6.36 -9.37 -5.08
CA MET A 349 -6.54 -9.03 -6.49
C MET A 349 -5.54 -7.97 -6.95
N HIS A 350 -5.14 -7.01 -6.11
CA HIS A 350 -4.06 -6.07 -6.45
C HIS A 350 -2.73 -6.76 -6.69
N GLN A 351 -2.40 -7.75 -5.85
CA GLN A 351 -1.17 -8.54 -5.95
C GLN A 351 -1.17 -9.42 -7.20
N CYS A 352 -2.25 -10.18 -7.45
CA CYS A 352 -2.35 -11.05 -8.63
C CYS A 352 -2.40 -10.27 -9.93
N ASN A 353 -3.02 -9.09 -9.95
CA ASN A 353 -3.10 -8.26 -11.16
C ASN A 353 -1.84 -7.39 -11.38
N LEU A 354 -0.83 -7.46 -10.53
CA LEU A 354 0.35 -6.62 -10.66
C LEU A 354 1.12 -6.94 -11.96
N LEU A 355 1.34 -5.91 -12.78
CA LEU A 355 2.25 -5.94 -13.95
C LEU A 355 3.44 -5.05 -13.61
N GLN A 356 4.69 -5.52 -13.70
CA GLN A 356 5.87 -4.72 -13.31
C GLN A 356 7.08 -5.03 -14.19
N SER A 357 8.07 -4.15 -14.26
CA SER A 357 9.34 -4.44 -14.94
C SER A 357 10.16 -5.51 -14.19
N PRO A 358 11.28 -6.01 -14.74
CA PRO A 358 12.16 -6.95 -14.02
C PRO A 358 12.98 -6.29 -12.89
N PHE A 359 12.95 -4.96 -12.76
CA PHE A 359 13.79 -4.21 -11.81
C PHE A 359 13.56 -4.60 -10.33
N PRO A 360 12.32 -4.78 -9.83
CA PRO A 360 12.07 -5.31 -8.48
C PRO A 360 12.76 -6.65 -8.18
N LEU A 361 12.85 -7.55 -9.17
CA LEU A 361 13.53 -8.84 -9.02
C LEU A 361 15.04 -8.67 -8.95
N MET A 362 15.59 -7.80 -9.79
CA MET A 362 17.00 -7.41 -9.72
C MET A 362 17.36 -6.86 -8.34
N CYS A 363 16.51 -6.01 -7.75
CA CYS A 363 16.71 -5.51 -6.40
C CYS A 363 16.72 -6.61 -5.33
N LEU A 364 15.92 -7.68 -5.48
CA LEU A 364 15.98 -8.83 -4.57
C LEU A 364 17.32 -9.55 -4.65
N VAL A 365 17.84 -9.76 -5.87
CA VAL A 365 19.14 -10.41 -6.08
C VAL A 365 20.27 -9.57 -5.48
N LEU A 366 20.33 -8.28 -5.82
CA LEU A 366 21.36 -7.36 -5.34
C LEU A 366 21.29 -7.13 -3.83
N ALA A 367 20.10 -7.21 -3.22
CA ALA A 367 19.95 -7.06 -1.77
C ALA A 367 20.47 -8.27 -0.98
N SER A 368 20.52 -9.46 -1.60
CA SER A 368 21.14 -10.65 -0.99
C SER A 368 22.60 -10.83 -1.41
N ARG A 369 23.00 -10.32 -2.58
CA ARG A 369 24.37 -10.36 -3.11
C ARG A 369 24.75 -8.95 -3.60
N PRO A 370 25.48 -8.16 -2.81
CA PRO A 370 25.76 -6.75 -3.14
C PRO A 370 26.48 -6.52 -4.47
N LEU A 371 27.22 -7.52 -4.96
CA LEU A 371 28.00 -7.49 -6.20
C LEU A 371 27.75 -8.79 -6.97
N VAL A 372 27.26 -8.69 -8.20
CA VAL A 372 26.89 -9.85 -9.04
C VAL A 372 27.28 -9.61 -10.49
N GLU A 373 27.88 -10.61 -11.15
CA GLU A 373 28.11 -10.60 -12.60
C GLU A 373 26.78 -10.48 -13.37
N PHE A 374 26.74 -9.67 -14.42
CA PHE A 374 25.51 -9.36 -15.15
C PHE A 374 24.80 -10.61 -15.70
N ASP A 375 25.55 -11.56 -16.27
CA ASP A 375 24.94 -12.80 -16.81
C ASP A 375 24.33 -13.66 -15.69
N VAL A 376 25.00 -13.76 -14.55
CA VAL A 376 24.46 -14.45 -13.36
C VAL A 376 23.22 -13.74 -12.85
N LEU A 377 23.20 -12.40 -12.87
CA LEU A 377 22.04 -11.62 -12.48
C LEU A 377 20.83 -11.89 -13.38
N VAL A 378 21.03 -11.97 -14.70
CA VAL A 378 19.97 -12.31 -15.67
C VAL A 378 19.39 -13.69 -15.34
N ASP A 379 20.25 -14.69 -15.10
CA ASP A 379 19.80 -16.05 -14.74
C ASP A 379 19.00 -16.06 -13.44
N GLN A 380 19.46 -15.31 -12.43
CA GLN A 380 18.76 -15.22 -11.14
C GLN A 380 17.38 -14.55 -11.28
N VAL A 381 17.30 -13.48 -12.08
CA VAL A 381 16.02 -12.80 -12.35
C VAL A 381 15.07 -13.71 -13.13
N SER A 382 15.58 -14.51 -14.07
CA SER A 382 14.75 -15.38 -14.92
C SER A 382 13.98 -16.44 -14.11
N TRP A 383 14.63 -17.14 -13.16
CA TRP A 383 13.91 -18.13 -12.36
C TRP A 383 13.00 -17.47 -11.30
N LEU A 384 13.36 -16.28 -10.79
CA LEU A 384 12.49 -15.51 -9.91
C LEU A 384 11.23 -15.03 -10.64
N GLU A 385 11.36 -14.64 -11.91
CA GLU A 385 10.22 -14.32 -12.76
C GLU A 385 9.28 -15.51 -12.90
N ALA A 386 9.81 -16.72 -13.11
CA ALA A 386 8.99 -17.93 -13.20
C ALA A 386 8.19 -18.17 -11.90
N LEU A 387 8.81 -17.96 -10.73
CA LEU A 387 8.14 -18.06 -9.44
C LEU A 387 7.05 -16.98 -9.26
N VAL A 388 7.33 -15.73 -9.65
CA VAL A 388 6.37 -14.62 -9.58
C VAL A 388 5.17 -14.86 -10.49
N ARG A 389 5.38 -15.40 -11.70
CA ARG A 389 4.28 -15.72 -12.63
C ARG A 389 3.27 -16.71 -12.04
N ARG A 390 3.72 -17.61 -11.14
CA ARG A 390 2.83 -18.54 -10.43
C ARG A 390 1.94 -17.86 -9.39
N SER A 391 2.31 -16.67 -8.89
CA SER A 391 1.44 -15.88 -8.01
C SER A 391 0.32 -15.14 -8.77
N GLY A 392 0.26 -15.28 -10.09
CA GLY A 392 -0.66 -14.57 -10.99
C GLY A 392 -0.12 -13.24 -11.52
N ALA A 393 0.91 -12.67 -10.87
CA ALA A 393 1.53 -11.43 -11.30
C ALA A 393 2.32 -11.59 -12.60
N THR A 394 2.56 -10.48 -13.30
CA THR A 394 3.20 -10.49 -14.62
C THR A 394 4.45 -9.62 -14.60
N ILE A 395 5.56 -10.13 -15.11
CA ILE A 395 6.74 -9.32 -15.42
C ILE A 395 6.64 -8.86 -16.87
N TYR A 396 6.69 -7.55 -17.07
CA TYR A 396 6.77 -6.94 -18.39
C TYR A 396 8.17 -7.16 -18.94
N VAL A 397 8.27 -8.10 -19.88
CA VAL A 397 9.42 -8.26 -20.76
C VAL A 397 9.00 -7.71 -22.13
N GLY A 398 9.75 -6.75 -22.66
CA GLY A 398 9.53 -6.14 -23.95
C GLY A 398 9.69 -7.13 -25.10
N ALA A 399 9.69 -6.64 -26.34
CA ALA A 399 9.91 -7.49 -27.51
C ALA A 399 11.36 -8.03 -27.62
N GLY A 400 12.25 -7.64 -26.71
CA GLY A 400 13.64 -8.08 -26.64
C GLY A 400 13.85 -9.27 -25.71
N SER A 401 15.10 -9.46 -25.28
CA SER A 401 15.46 -10.43 -24.24
C SER A 401 15.36 -9.81 -22.85
N LEU A 402 15.21 -10.64 -21.81
CA LEU A 402 15.28 -10.22 -20.41
C LEU A 402 16.56 -9.43 -20.12
N SER A 403 17.69 -9.83 -20.70
CA SER A 403 18.98 -9.14 -20.57
C SER A 403 18.90 -7.69 -21.06
N ARG A 404 18.26 -7.46 -22.21
CA ARG A 404 18.09 -6.11 -22.75
C ARG A 404 17.20 -5.26 -21.85
N ASP A 405 16.09 -5.79 -21.39
CA ASP A 405 15.19 -5.06 -20.50
C ASP A 405 15.86 -4.72 -19.17
N LEU A 406 16.67 -5.64 -18.63
CA LEU A 406 17.48 -5.36 -17.43
C LEU A 406 18.48 -4.23 -17.67
N GLN A 407 19.15 -4.19 -18.82
CA GLN A 407 20.03 -3.06 -19.17
C GLN A 407 19.27 -1.74 -19.28
N GLU A 408 18.10 -1.73 -19.92
CA GLU A 408 17.24 -0.55 -20.03
C GLU A 408 16.76 -0.07 -18.63
N GLN A 409 16.39 -1.00 -17.75
CA GLN A 409 16.03 -0.68 -16.36
C GLN A 409 17.25 -0.16 -15.56
N MET A 410 18.44 -0.73 -15.73
CA MET A 410 19.65 -0.22 -15.08
C MET A 410 19.99 1.20 -15.54
N GLN A 411 19.78 1.54 -16.82
CA GLN A 411 19.95 2.91 -17.32
C GLN A 411 18.93 3.86 -16.69
N LEU A 412 17.65 3.45 -16.63
CA LEU A 412 16.59 4.21 -15.97
C LEU A 412 16.91 4.48 -14.49
N HIS A 413 17.48 3.49 -13.80
CA HIS A 413 17.84 3.53 -12.39
C HIS A 413 19.34 3.79 -12.14
N SER A 414 20.00 4.50 -13.07
CA SER A 414 21.43 4.84 -12.99
C SER A 414 21.80 5.75 -11.81
N ASN A 415 20.79 6.32 -11.14
CA ASN A 415 20.94 7.04 -9.88
C ASN A 415 21.14 6.10 -8.67
N ILE A 416 20.75 4.83 -8.76
CA ILE A 416 20.79 3.86 -7.66
C ILE A 416 21.58 2.59 -7.95
N VAL A 417 21.75 2.20 -9.21
CA VAL A 417 22.51 1.00 -9.62
C VAL A 417 23.57 1.40 -10.65
N GLN A 418 24.71 0.70 -10.61
CA GLN A 418 25.79 0.87 -11.59
C GLN A 418 26.35 -0.47 -12.04
N MET A 419 26.99 -0.47 -13.21
CA MET A 419 27.72 -1.61 -13.75
C MET A 419 29.20 -1.23 -13.88
N SER A 420 30.10 -2.06 -13.36
CA SER A 420 31.55 -1.89 -13.49
C SER A 420 32.05 -2.31 -14.88
N GLU A 421 33.30 -1.99 -15.19
CA GLU A 421 33.95 -2.40 -16.43
C GLU A 421 34.06 -3.92 -16.58
N ASN A 422 34.05 -4.65 -15.45
CA ASN A 422 34.07 -6.11 -15.41
C ASN A 422 32.67 -6.73 -15.53
N PHE A 423 31.64 -5.98 -15.93
CA PHE A 423 30.25 -6.43 -16.02
C PHE A 423 29.61 -6.83 -14.67
N GLN A 424 30.16 -6.34 -13.56
CA GLN A 424 29.56 -6.54 -12.24
C GLN A 424 28.56 -5.43 -11.93
N VAL A 425 27.40 -5.83 -11.41
CA VAL A 425 26.31 -4.94 -11.03
C VAL A 425 26.27 -4.81 -9.51
N GLU A 426 26.16 -3.56 -9.05
CA GLU A 426 26.04 -3.21 -7.63
C GLU A 426 25.17 -1.97 -7.42
N PHE A 427 24.74 -1.76 -6.18
CA PHE A 427 24.10 -0.49 -5.80
C PHE A 427 25.14 0.63 -5.72
N LYS A 428 24.79 1.78 -6.28
CA LYS A 428 25.64 2.97 -6.26
C LYS A 428 25.70 3.57 -4.86
N PRO A 429 26.89 3.91 -4.33
CA PRO A 429 27.01 4.68 -3.11
C PRO A 429 26.35 6.06 -3.28
N VAL A 430 25.33 6.35 -2.47
CA VAL A 430 24.66 7.65 -2.52
C VAL A 430 25.41 8.61 -1.61
N ALA A 431 26.10 9.59 -2.18
CA ALA A 431 26.67 10.69 -1.41
C ALA A 431 25.51 11.44 -0.73
N CYS A 432 25.44 11.39 0.61
CA CYS A 432 24.50 12.19 1.38
C CYS A 432 24.75 13.67 1.06
N ALA A 433 23.90 14.25 0.19
CA ALA A 433 23.79 15.70 0.08
C ALA A 433 23.50 16.26 1.48
N LYS A 434 23.95 17.51 1.74
CA LYS A 434 23.91 18.15 3.06
C LYS A 434 22.65 17.75 3.84
N PRO A 435 22.77 17.35 5.12
CA PRO A 435 21.67 16.76 5.90
C PRO A 435 20.46 17.68 6.12
N GLU A 436 20.48 18.92 5.64
CA GLU A 436 19.36 19.85 5.69
C GLU A 436 18.33 19.52 4.60
N VAL A 437 17.49 18.52 4.85
CA VAL A 437 16.18 18.46 4.20
C VAL A 437 15.27 19.42 4.98
N ASP A 438 15.04 20.62 4.46
CA ASP A 438 14.20 21.66 5.09
C ASP A 438 14.56 21.96 6.57
N GLY A 439 15.86 22.00 6.90
CA GLY A 439 16.33 22.38 8.24
C GLY A 439 16.17 21.30 9.33
N GLN A 440 15.85 20.06 8.97
CA GLN A 440 15.74 18.94 9.93
C GLN A 440 16.94 18.02 9.82
N VAL A 441 17.67 17.84 10.92
CA VAL A 441 18.86 16.98 10.99
C VAL A 441 18.41 15.50 11.07
N PRO A 442 18.89 14.60 10.18
CA PRO A 442 18.65 13.17 10.27
C PRO A 442 19.14 12.65 11.62
N ARG A 443 18.34 11.82 12.28
CA ARG A 443 18.68 11.29 13.60
C ARG A 443 19.82 10.28 13.56
N LEU A 444 19.92 9.54 12.46
CA LEU A 444 20.93 8.51 12.24
C LEU A 444 22.28 9.16 11.94
N ASP A 445 23.36 8.49 12.34
CA ASP A 445 24.73 8.88 12.04
C ASP A 445 24.95 9.01 10.53
N ARG A 446 25.75 10.00 10.11
CA ARG A 446 25.99 10.28 8.69
C ARG A 446 26.59 9.08 7.94
N HIS A 447 27.46 8.32 8.58
CA HIS A 447 28.04 7.11 8.00
C HIS A 447 26.97 6.02 7.85
N THR A 448 26.15 5.80 8.89
CA THR A 448 25.00 4.87 8.80
C THR A 448 24.07 5.25 7.66
N LEU A 449 23.73 6.53 7.53
CA LEU A 449 22.81 7.04 6.52
C LEU A 449 23.30 6.79 5.09
N ALA A 450 24.60 6.98 4.83
CA ALA A 450 25.19 6.79 3.50
C ALA A 450 25.06 5.35 2.99
N HIS A 451 25.19 4.36 3.89
CA HIS A 451 25.03 2.94 3.56
C HIS A 451 23.56 2.47 3.61
N ALA A 452 22.75 3.10 4.47
CA ALA A 452 21.34 2.75 4.59
C ALA A 452 20.49 3.21 3.40
N LEU A 453 20.84 4.31 2.74
CA LEU A 453 20.07 4.85 1.61
C LEU A 453 19.99 3.85 0.43
N PRO A 454 21.09 3.29 -0.11
CA PRO A 454 21.03 2.22 -1.11
C PRO A 454 20.18 1.03 -0.66
N ALA A 455 20.31 0.61 0.60
CA ALA A 455 19.51 -0.48 1.16
C ALA A 455 18.01 -0.15 1.21
N MET A 456 17.63 1.11 1.41
CA MET A 456 16.23 1.55 1.36
C MET A 456 15.67 1.55 -0.06
N PHE A 457 16.46 1.87 -1.09
CA PHE A 457 16.03 1.70 -2.48
C PHE A 457 15.83 0.23 -2.82
N ALA A 458 16.77 -0.62 -2.40
CA ALA A 458 16.63 -2.07 -2.54
C ALA A 458 15.39 -2.61 -1.82
N TYR A 459 15.10 -2.09 -0.62
CA TYR A 459 13.90 -2.41 0.14
C TYR A 459 12.63 -1.92 -0.56
N HIS A 460 12.61 -0.67 -1.04
CA HIS A 460 11.48 -0.07 -1.76
C HIS A 460 11.08 -0.89 -2.97
N TYR A 461 12.00 -1.10 -3.92
CA TYR A 461 11.70 -1.81 -5.16
C TYR A 461 11.59 -3.32 -4.94
N GLY A 462 12.49 -3.90 -4.14
CA GLY A 462 12.49 -5.34 -3.87
C GLY A 462 11.23 -5.83 -3.17
N CYS A 463 10.68 -5.07 -2.21
CA CYS A 463 9.45 -5.47 -1.52
C CYS A 463 8.22 -5.59 -2.44
N GLN A 464 8.21 -4.89 -3.58
CA GLN A 464 7.16 -5.02 -4.58
C GLN A 464 7.09 -6.44 -5.17
N ALA A 465 8.24 -7.08 -5.39
CA ALA A 465 8.31 -8.48 -5.80
C ALA A 465 8.23 -9.44 -4.60
N LEU A 466 8.87 -9.11 -3.47
CA LEU A 466 8.90 -9.99 -2.29
C LEU A 466 7.50 -10.35 -1.79
N GLN A 467 6.55 -9.41 -1.83
CA GLN A 467 5.17 -9.69 -1.39
C GLN A 467 4.54 -10.87 -2.16
N LEU A 468 4.88 -11.02 -3.45
CA LEU A 468 4.30 -12.01 -4.37
C LEU A 468 4.85 -13.42 -4.12
N ILE A 469 6.09 -13.50 -3.65
CA ILE A 469 6.78 -14.77 -3.36
C ILE A 469 6.95 -15.02 -1.84
N SER A 470 6.30 -14.21 -1.01
CA SER A 470 6.45 -14.25 0.45
C SER A 470 6.15 -15.63 1.05
N HIS A 471 5.12 -16.32 0.54
CA HIS A 471 4.78 -17.69 0.94
C HIS A 471 5.88 -18.69 0.61
N ALA A 472 6.46 -18.62 -0.59
CA ALA A 472 7.60 -19.45 -0.99
C ALA A 472 8.83 -19.17 -0.12
N CYS A 473 9.11 -17.89 0.19
CA CYS A 473 10.20 -17.51 1.10
C CYS A 473 9.98 -18.05 2.52
N MET A 474 8.75 -18.05 3.04
CA MET A 474 8.44 -18.62 4.36
C MET A 474 8.68 -20.13 4.39
N VAL A 475 8.23 -20.85 3.36
CA VAL A 475 8.49 -22.30 3.22
C VAL A 475 10.00 -22.57 3.16
N CYS A 476 10.73 -21.85 2.32
CA CYS A 476 12.19 -22.01 2.20
C CYS A 476 12.92 -21.70 3.51
N LEU A 477 12.50 -20.67 4.27
CA LEU A 477 13.08 -20.36 5.57
C LEU A 477 12.85 -21.51 6.57
N CYS A 478 11.64 -22.06 6.64
CA CYS A 478 11.35 -23.23 7.49
C CYS A 478 12.19 -24.46 7.11
N VAL A 479 12.29 -24.77 5.82
CA VAL A 479 13.08 -25.91 5.32
C VAL A 479 14.57 -25.71 5.58
N SER A 480 15.10 -24.49 5.42
CA SER A 480 16.50 -24.17 5.73
C SER A 480 16.88 -24.40 7.20
N LYS A 481 15.88 -24.40 8.11
CA LYS A 481 16.01 -24.68 9.55
C LYS A 481 15.71 -26.13 9.93
N GLY A 482 15.59 -27.02 8.94
CA GLY A 482 15.43 -28.46 9.16
C GLY A 482 13.98 -28.95 9.25
N SER A 483 12.98 -28.10 8.96
CA SER A 483 11.58 -28.54 8.87
C SER A 483 11.36 -29.34 7.58
N THR A 484 11.53 -30.66 7.66
CA THR A 484 11.44 -31.58 6.51
C THR A 484 10.16 -32.41 6.49
N SER A 485 9.47 -32.57 7.61
CA SER A 485 8.14 -33.20 7.64
C SER A 485 7.03 -32.19 7.35
N SER A 486 5.92 -32.67 6.78
CA SER A 486 4.75 -31.83 6.46
C SER A 486 4.20 -31.12 7.71
N ASP A 487 4.01 -31.85 8.81
CA ASP A 487 3.49 -31.29 10.07
C ASP A 487 4.41 -30.21 10.66
N SER A 488 5.72 -30.48 10.71
CA SER A 488 6.68 -29.49 11.23
C SER A 488 6.74 -28.25 10.34
N LEU A 489 6.69 -28.42 9.02
CA LEU A 489 6.68 -27.31 8.09
C LEU A 489 5.43 -26.44 8.28
N PHE A 490 4.26 -27.06 8.43
CA PHE A 490 2.99 -26.37 8.62
C PHE A 490 2.97 -25.54 9.91
N GLU A 491 3.39 -26.11 11.03
CA GLU A 491 3.43 -25.39 12.31
C GLU A 491 4.42 -24.22 12.30
N ARG A 492 5.61 -24.40 11.72
CA ARG A 492 6.60 -23.32 11.60
C ARG A 492 6.14 -22.23 10.62
N TYR A 493 5.48 -22.62 9.54
CA TYR A 493 4.91 -21.69 8.58
C TYR A 493 3.81 -20.82 9.21
N LYS A 494 2.92 -21.41 10.04
CA LYS A 494 1.92 -20.65 10.80
C LYS A 494 2.55 -19.57 11.68
N VAL A 495 3.64 -19.91 12.36
CA VAL A 495 4.38 -18.97 13.22
C VAL A 495 4.93 -17.81 12.37
N LEU A 496 5.59 -18.08 11.25
CA LEU A 496 6.09 -17.03 10.35
C LEU A 496 4.97 -16.14 9.81
N ARG A 497 3.87 -16.75 9.35
CA ARG A 497 2.71 -16.03 8.84
C ARG A 497 2.10 -15.12 9.91
N HIS A 498 2.05 -15.57 11.17
CA HIS A 498 1.57 -14.76 12.30
C HIS A 498 2.51 -13.60 12.62
N LEU A 499 3.83 -13.84 12.68
CA LEU A 499 4.84 -12.80 12.93
C LEU A 499 4.82 -11.73 11.83
N LEU A 500 4.68 -12.14 10.57
CA LEU A 500 4.77 -11.28 9.40
C LEU A 500 3.41 -10.74 8.90
N GLN A 501 2.31 -10.98 9.61
CA GLN A 501 0.95 -10.55 9.20
C GLN A 501 0.77 -9.01 9.09
N ARG A 502 1.70 -8.24 9.65
CA ARG A 502 1.75 -6.77 9.51
C ARG A 502 2.70 -6.33 8.40
N GLU A 503 3.60 -7.21 7.96
CA GLU A 503 4.54 -6.96 6.87
C GLU A 503 3.96 -7.33 5.51
N PHE A 504 3.18 -8.41 5.45
CA PHE A 504 2.52 -8.89 4.23
C PHE A 504 1.03 -9.08 4.50
N VAL A 505 0.22 -8.78 3.49
CA VAL A 505 -1.23 -9.00 3.54
C VAL A 505 -1.51 -10.40 3.01
N PHE A 506 -2.10 -11.23 3.87
CA PHE A 506 -2.51 -12.59 3.54
C PHE A 506 -4.04 -12.69 3.50
N GLU A 507 -4.55 -13.55 2.62
CA GLU A 507 -5.98 -13.84 2.58
C GLU A 507 -6.43 -14.55 3.88
N ARG A 508 -7.68 -14.33 4.29
CA ARG A 508 -8.21 -14.93 5.51
C ARG A 508 -8.68 -16.36 5.25
N ASN A 509 -8.47 -17.23 6.25
CA ASN A 509 -8.93 -18.63 6.23
C ASN A 509 -8.36 -19.51 5.09
N CYS A 510 -7.24 -19.09 4.48
CA CYS A 510 -6.61 -19.79 3.36
C CYS A 510 -5.25 -20.44 3.69
N ILE A 511 -4.84 -20.53 4.97
CA ILE A 511 -3.49 -20.98 5.37
C ILE A 511 -3.06 -22.28 4.70
N GLN A 512 -3.94 -23.28 4.64
CA GLN A 512 -3.67 -24.58 4.01
C GLN A 512 -3.41 -24.44 2.49
N LYS A 513 -4.27 -23.67 1.80
CA LYS A 513 -4.11 -23.42 0.37
C LYS A 513 -2.86 -22.60 0.07
N ASP A 514 -2.55 -21.61 0.92
CA ASP A 514 -1.36 -20.76 0.79
C ASP A 514 -0.08 -21.60 0.82
N ILE A 515 0.02 -22.55 1.77
CA ILE A 515 1.21 -23.39 1.90
C ILE A 515 1.30 -24.43 0.79
N GLU A 516 0.19 -25.07 0.42
CA GLU A 516 0.14 -26.04 -0.68
C GLU A 516 0.58 -25.39 -2.00
N HIS A 517 0.00 -24.24 -2.34
CA HIS A 517 0.37 -23.50 -3.54
C HIS A 517 1.84 -23.05 -3.54
N ALA A 518 2.37 -22.64 -2.38
CA ALA A 518 3.78 -22.28 -2.26
C ALA A 518 4.70 -23.48 -2.47
N VAL A 519 4.38 -24.64 -1.89
CA VAL A 519 5.14 -25.88 -2.07
C VAL A 519 5.08 -26.34 -3.54
N ASP A 520 3.90 -26.32 -4.16
CA ASP A 520 3.74 -26.68 -5.57
C ASP A 520 4.54 -25.76 -6.49
N SER A 521 4.55 -24.46 -6.20
CA SER A 521 5.37 -23.49 -6.93
C SER A 521 6.86 -23.79 -6.80
N LEU A 522 7.32 -24.12 -5.59
CA LEU A 522 8.72 -24.49 -5.34
C LEU A 522 9.12 -25.82 -6.00
N LYS A 523 8.21 -26.80 -6.07
CA LYS A 523 8.42 -28.07 -6.76
C LYS A 523 8.58 -27.86 -8.26
N ALA A 524 7.70 -27.06 -8.84
CA ALA A 524 7.71 -26.82 -10.28
C ALA A 524 8.96 -26.06 -10.77
N GLU A 525 9.61 -25.29 -9.89
CA GLU A 525 10.90 -24.61 -10.16
C GLU A 525 12.14 -25.42 -9.73
N ASN A 526 11.95 -26.73 -9.42
CA ASN A 526 13.00 -27.65 -8.95
C ASN A 526 13.77 -27.12 -7.72
N ILE A 527 13.08 -26.46 -6.79
CA ILE A 527 13.65 -25.97 -5.52
C ILE A 527 13.47 -27.01 -4.42
N LEU A 528 12.29 -27.62 -4.38
CA LEU A 528 11.93 -28.71 -3.46
C LEU A 528 11.51 -29.96 -4.25
N CYS A 529 11.74 -31.13 -3.68
CA CYS A 529 11.21 -32.41 -4.15
C CYS A 529 10.46 -33.09 -3.00
N GLU A 530 9.51 -33.95 -3.34
CA GLU A 530 8.74 -34.76 -2.39
C GLU A 530 9.21 -36.21 -2.48
N ASP A 531 9.51 -36.82 -1.33
CA ASP A 531 9.92 -38.22 -1.24
C ASP A 531 9.12 -38.92 -0.13
N GLU A 532 8.21 -39.81 -0.52
CA GLU A 532 7.26 -40.63 0.27
C GLU A 532 6.42 -39.89 1.33
N THR A 533 7.03 -39.13 2.25
CA THR A 533 6.40 -38.27 3.28
C THR A 533 7.27 -37.08 3.74
N LYS A 534 8.45 -36.85 3.15
CA LYS A 534 9.41 -35.80 3.54
C LYS A 534 9.78 -34.90 2.36
N TRP A 535 10.03 -33.63 2.67
CA TRP A 535 10.53 -32.66 1.71
C TRP A 535 12.06 -32.75 1.59
N ARG A 536 12.55 -32.97 0.38
CA ARG A 536 13.98 -32.94 0.04
C ARG A 536 14.31 -31.62 -0.65
N VAL A 537 15.42 -31.00 -0.25
CA VAL A 537 15.95 -29.80 -0.91
C VAL A 537 16.61 -30.20 -2.23
N ALA A 538 16.07 -29.71 -3.34
CA ALA A 538 16.62 -29.94 -4.68
C ALA A 538 17.71 -28.91 -5.02
N SER A 539 17.50 -27.65 -4.64
CA SER A 539 18.49 -26.57 -4.79
C SER A 539 18.69 -25.84 -3.46
N ARG A 540 19.81 -26.14 -2.79
CA ARG A 540 20.16 -25.51 -1.51
C ARG A 540 20.39 -24.02 -1.65
N GLU A 541 21.06 -23.59 -2.73
CA GLU A 541 21.30 -22.19 -3.04
C GLU A 541 20.00 -21.38 -3.14
N LYS A 542 19.01 -21.88 -3.89
CA LYS A 542 17.72 -21.19 -4.04
C LYS A 542 16.92 -21.14 -2.74
N VAL A 543 16.94 -22.22 -1.95
CA VAL A 543 16.28 -22.25 -0.62
C VAL A 543 16.92 -21.23 0.33
N GLU A 544 18.25 -21.19 0.40
CA GLU A 544 18.97 -20.23 1.24
C GLU A 544 18.74 -18.79 0.76
N PHE A 545 18.74 -18.56 -0.56
CA PHE A 545 18.42 -17.26 -1.14
C PHE A 545 17.01 -16.80 -0.75
N LEU A 546 15.96 -17.59 -1.03
CA LEU A 546 14.58 -17.22 -0.73
C LEU A 546 14.35 -17.01 0.78
N GLY A 547 14.92 -17.89 1.62
CA GLY A 547 14.86 -17.73 3.07
C GLY A 547 15.57 -16.46 3.56
N SER A 548 16.69 -16.08 2.94
CA SER A 548 17.46 -14.87 3.30
C SER A 548 16.68 -13.58 3.12
N LEU A 549 15.73 -13.53 2.16
CA LEU A 549 14.91 -12.35 1.88
C LEU A 549 14.00 -11.95 3.04
N LEU A 550 13.68 -12.88 3.94
CA LEU A 550 12.85 -12.61 5.13
C LEU A 550 13.68 -12.23 6.37
N LEU A 551 15.00 -12.47 6.36
CA LEU A 551 15.87 -12.22 7.52
C LEU A 551 15.85 -10.76 8.01
N PRO A 552 15.77 -9.71 7.17
CA PRO A 552 15.73 -8.33 7.66
C PRO A 552 14.55 -8.07 8.60
N PHE A 553 13.38 -8.64 8.29
CA PHE A 553 12.18 -8.51 9.14
C PHE A 553 12.36 -9.24 10.46
N ILE A 554 12.83 -10.49 10.41
CA ILE A 554 13.04 -11.33 11.61
C ILE A 554 14.14 -10.74 12.51
N GLN A 555 15.24 -10.26 11.95
CA GLN A 555 16.34 -9.63 12.68
C GLN A 555 15.91 -8.33 13.34
N ALA A 556 15.20 -7.46 12.62
CA ALA A 556 14.68 -6.22 13.19
C ALA A 556 13.70 -6.51 14.34
N TYR A 557 12.74 -7.43 14.13
CA TYR A 557 11.79 -7.83 15.17
C TYR A 557 12.51 -8.39 16.40
N TYR A 558 13.51 -9.24 16.21
CA TYR A 558 14.33 -9.79 17.29
C TYR A 558 15.03 -8.70 18.09
N LEU A 559 15.67 -7.73 17.43
CA LEU A 559 16.36 -6.63 18.09
C LEU A 559 15.38 -5.70 18.84
N ILE A 560 14.19 -5.46 18.29
CA ILE A 560 13.13 -4.68 18.93
C ILE A 560 12.64 -5.40 20.19
N CYS A 561 12.32 -6.69 20.11
CA CYS A 561 11.90 -7.47 21.28
C CYS A 561 13.02 -7.54 22.34
N LYS A 562 14.29 -7.69 21.92
CA LYS A 562 15.45 -7.68 22.82
C LYS A 562 15.61 -6.35 23.53
N TYR A 563 15.44 -5.23 22.82
CA TYR A 563 15.44 -3.89 23.40
C TYR A 563 14.33 -3.73 24.44
N LEU A 564 13.11 -4.17 24.12
CA LEU A 564 11.98 -4.11 25.06
C LEU A 564 12.20 -4.97 26.31
N SER A 565 12.79 -6.15 26.18
CA SER A 565 13.16 -6.98 27.34
C SER A 565 14.15 -6.28 28.27
N MET A 566 15.04 -5.42 27.76
CA MET A 566 15.95 -4.60 28.57
C MET A 566 15.23 -3.43 29.25
N LEU A 567 14.13 -2.95 28.69
CA LEU A 567 13.35 -1.84 29.25
C LEU A 567 12.46 -2.24 30.44
N ASN A 568 12.22 -3.54 30.67
CA ASN A 568 11.36 -4.06 31.74
C ASN A 568 11.78 -3.70 33.18
N GLY A 569 12.83 -2.87 33.37
CA GLY A 569 13.17 -2.21 34.64
C GLY A 569 12.75 -0.73 34.75
N LYS A 570 12.10 -0.13 33.74
CA LYS A 570 11.57 1.25 33.76
C LYS A 570 10.05 1.28 33.95
N ALA A 571 9.56 2.20 34.78
CA ALA A 571 8.16 2.28 35.19
C ALA A 571 7.16 2.69 34.08
N GLN A 572 7.62 3.19 32.91
CA GLN A 572 6.73 3.69 31.86
C GLN A 572 7.28 3.44 30.44
N VAL A 573 6.46 2.83 29.59
CA VAL A 573 6.74 2.67 28.15
C VAL A 573 6.55 4.03 27.45
N PRO A 574 7.52 4.49 26.64
CA PRO A 574 7.41 5.76 25.93
C PRO A 574 6.26 5.76 24.90
N SER A 575 5.87 6.94 24.42
CA SER A 575 4.88 7.07 23.34
C SER A 575 5.29 6.26 22.10
N ARG A 576 4.34 5.78 21.29
CA ARG A 576 4.65 4.95 20.10
C ARG A 576 5.70 5.58 19.17
N SER A 577 5.61 6.89 18.93
CA SER A 577 6.57 7.62 18.08
C SER A 577 7.97 7.63 18.70
N GLN A 578 8.05 7.84 20.02
CA GLN A 578 9.30 7.83 20.75
C GLN A 578 9.90 6.42 20.84
N LEU A 579 9.08 5.40 21.09
CA LEU A 579 9.49 4.00 21.11
C LEU A 579 10.06 3.56 19.76
N ALA A 580 9.39 3.91 18.66
CA ALA A 580 9.87 3.58 17.31
C ALA A 580 11.24 4.22 17.05
N LYS A 581 11.45 5.47 17.49
CA LYS A 581 12.75 6.11 17.40
C LYS A 581 13.80 5.33 18.22
N GLU A 582 13.54 5.09 19.49
CA GLU A 582 14.48 4.38 20.37
C GLU A 582 14.86 2.99 19.83
N CYS A 583 13.87 2.21 19.36
CA CYS A 583 14.08 0.93 18.69
C CYS A 583 15.00 1.05 17.46
N GLN A 584 14.75 2.01 16.57
CA GLN A 584 15.62 2.25 15.41
C GLN A 584 17.06 2.60 15.83
N GLY A 585 17.23 3.27 16.99
CA GLY A 585 18.54 3.63 17.52
C GLY A 585 19.30 2.43 18.06
N PHE A 586 18.58 1.48 18.67
CA PHE A 586 19.15 0.20 19.09
C PHE A 586 19.59 -0.67 17.90
N ILE A 587 18.84 -0.61 16.79
CA ILE A 587 19.22 -1.27 15.53
C ILE A 587 20.48 -0.62 14.95
N GLU A 588 20.53 0.72 14.89
CA GLU A 588 21.71 1.46 14.45
C GLU A 588 22.94 1.13 15.30
N TYR A 589 22.79 1.08 16.63
CA TYR A 589 23.85 0.67 17.54
C TYR A 589 24.38 -0.73 17.16
N SER A 590 23.50 -1.68 16.90
CA SER A 590 23.85 -3.05 16.52
C SER A 590 24.63 -3.10 15.19
N ILE A 591 24.26 -2.25 14.22
CA ILE A 591 24.98 -2.11 12.94
C ILE A 591 26.39 -1.56 13.16
N ARG A 592 26.52 -0.48 13.94
CA ARG A 592 27.82 0.17 14.18
C ARG A 592 28.82 -0.72 14.92
N HIS A 593 28.33 -1.67 15.72
CA HIS A 593 29.16 -2.62 16.47
C HIS A 593 29.34 -3.97 15.76
N GLY A 594 28.86 -4.09 14.51
CA GLY A 594 29.05 -5.28 13.68
C GLY A 594 28.23 -6.51 14.09
N THR A 595 27.23 -6.37 14.96
CA THR A 595 26.34 -7.49 15.32
C THR A 595 25.20 -7.68 14.32
N LEU A 596 24.94 -6.67 13.50
CA LEU A 596 23.98 -6.70 12.39
C LEU A 596 24.64 -6.12 11.13
N GLY A 597 24.60 -6.84 10.02
CA GLY A 597 25.15 -6.37 8.73
C GLY A 597 24.11 -5.73 7.80
N ASP A 598 22.81 -5.87 8.10
CA ASP A 598 21.75 -5.49 7.18
C ASP A 598 21.11 -4.14 7.55
N TYR A 599 21.34 -3.14 6.72
CA TYR A 599 20.81 -1.79 6.90
C TYR A 599 19.30 -1.70 6.64
N ARG A 600 18.66 -2.69 5.98
CA ARG A 600 17.20 -2.71 5.77
C ARG A 600 16.42 -2.74 7.08
N CYS A 601 17.01 -3.31 8.13
CA CYS A 601 16.44 -3.33 9.49
C CYS A 601 16.19 -1.93 10.08
N LEU A 602 16.84 -0.88 9.56
CA LEU A 602 16.61 0.51 10.01
C LEU A 602 15.29 1.11 9.50
N SER A 603 14.59 0.40 8.61
CA SER A 603 13.31 0.83 8.05
C SER A 603 12.27 1.07 9.14
N MET A 604 11.76 2.30 9.21
CA MET A 604 10.68 2.70 10.10
C MET A 604 9.38 1.97 9.78
N ASP A 605 9.18 1.49 8.55
CA ASP A 605 8.04 0.62 8.23
C ASP A 605 8.13 -0.68 9.05
N ILE A 606 9.30 -1.35 9.05
CA ILE A 606 9.52 -2.60 9.80
C ILE A 606 9.38 -2.35 11.31
N VAL A 607 9.99 -1.27 11.81
CA VAL A 607 9.90 -0.91 13.24
C VAL A 607 8.45 -0.65 13.66
N ASN A 608 7.70 0.14 12.89
CA ASN A 608 6.31 0.46 13.20
C ASN A 608 5.39 -0.76 13.08
N ASN A 609 5.63 -1.63 12.09
CA ASN A 609 4.89 -2.88 11.92
C ASN A 609 5.13 -3.85 13.09
N CYS A 610 6.38 -3.96 13.56
CA CYS A 610 6.73 -4.74 14.76
C CYS A 610 6.00 -4.21 16.01
N ILE A 611 6.08 -2.91 16.27
CA ILE A 611 5.39 -2.29 17.41
C ILE A 611 3.88 -2.50 17.30
N ALA A 612 3.30 -2.32 16.11
CA ALA A 612 1.88 -2.57 15.89
C ALA A 612 1.51 -4.04 16.11
N PHE A 613 2.35 -4.99 15.69
CA PHE A 613 2.19 -6.42 15.96
C PHE A 613 2.18 -6.70 17.46
N LEU A 614 3.19 -6.23 18.20
CA LEU A 614 3.31 -6.41 19.65
C LEU A 614 2.13 -5.82 20.42
N VAL A 615 1.60 -4.67 19.98
CA VAL A 615 0.37 -4.09 20.54
C VAL A 615 -0.83 -5.02 20.35
N ASN A 616 -1.00 -5.64 19.18
CA ASN A 616 -2.15 -6.56 18.97
C ASN A 616 -2.00 -7.85 19.76
N GLN A 617 -0.76 -8.28 20.04
CA GLN A 617 -0.49 -9.42 20.92
C GLN A 617 -0.63 -9.07 22.40
N THR A 618 -1.08 -7.84 22.73
CA THR A 618 -1.13 -7.30 24.11
C THR A 618 0.22 -7.30 24.84
N ALA A 619 1.32 -7.49 24.10
CA ALA A 619 2.68 -7.47 24.65
C ALA A 619 3.13 -6.04 25.01
N ILE A 620 2.54 -5.03 24.38
CA ILE A 620 2.73 -3.60 24.67
C ILE A 620 1.36 -2.91 24.69
N PRO A 621 1.13 -1.93 25.57
CA PRO A 621 -0.12 -1.15 25.58
C PRO A 621 -0.43 -0.41 24.28
N GLY A 622 -1.72 -0.41 23.91
CA GLY A 622 -2.24 0.28 22.73
C GLY A 622 -2.36 1.80 22.86
N SER A 623 -2.46 2.34 24.07
CA SER A 623 -2.54 3.78 24.34
C SER A 623 -1.67 4.14 25.55
N PRO A 624 -1.06 5.34 25.60
CA PRO A 624 -0.47 5.88 26.82
C PRO A 624 -1.61 6.28 27.77
N LYS A 625 -2.35 5.31 28.29
CA LYS A 625 -3.09 5.51 29.54
C LYS A 625 -2.09 5.27 30.66
N ASN A 626 -2.14 6.14 31.67
CA ASN A 626 -1.31 6.02 32.86
C ASN A 626 -1.40 4.57 33.39
N ASP A 627 -0.26 3.92 33.61
CA ASP A 627 -0.11 2.55 34.19
C ASP A 627 -0.09 1.34 33.25
N CYS A 628 0.51 1.43 32.05
CA CYS A 628 0.74 0.23 31.24
C CYS A 628 2.23 -0.10 31.03
N THR A 629 2.66 -1.24 31.57
CA THR A 629 3.98 -1.85 31.36
C THR A 629 3.94 -2.85 30.20
N ALA A 630 5.10 -3.15 29.61
CA ALA A 630 5.22 -4.20 28.60
C ALA A 630 5.11 -5.59 29.28
N ASP A 631 4.49 -6.57 28.61
CA ASP A 631 4.38 -7.95 29.12
C ASP A 631 5.71 -8.70 28.89
N PRO A 632 6.49 -8.99 29.94
CA PRO A 632 7.78 -9.66 29.80
C PRO A 632 7.65 -11.09 29.26
N VAL A 633 6.55 -11.77 29.59
CA VAL A 633 6.33 -13.18 29.23
C VAL A 633 5.97 -13.27 27.75
N GLY A 634 5.02 -12.44 27.28
CA GLY A 634 4.68 -12.33 25.87
C GLY A 634 5.89 -11.99 24.99
N ILE A 635 6.72 -11.03 25.40
CA ILE A 635 7.94 -10.67 24.66
C ILE A 635 8.95 -11.83 24.64
N SER A 636 9.15 -12.53 25.77
CA SER A 636 10.07 -13.68 25.86
C SER A 636 9.63 -14.84 24.96
N ASN A 637 8.33 -15.10 24.86
CA ASN A 637 7.80 -16.13 23.96
C ASN A 637 8.04 -15.78 22.49
N ILE A 638 7.77 -14.54 22.09
CA ILE A 638 8.02 -14.05 20.73
C ILE A 638 9.53 -14.09 20.40
N LEU A 639 10.40 -13.76 21.36
CA LEU A 639 11.86 -13.87 21.18
C LEU A 639 12.28 -15.30 20.85
N LYS A 640 11.77 -16.30 21.59
CA LYS A 640 12.07 -17.72 21.32
C LYS A 640 11.59 -18.17 19.94
N GLU A 641 10.43 -17.68 19.50
CA GLU A 641 9.93 -17.94 18.14
C GLU A 641 10.85 -17.34 17.07
N LEU A 642 11.31 -16.11 17.25
CA LEU A 642 12.22 -15.42 16.33
C LEU A 642 13.60 -16.07 16.28
N GLU A 643 14.16 -16.47 17.44
CA GLU A 643 15.49 -17.10 17.54
C GLU A 643 15.60 -18.37 16.70
N TYR A 644 14.52 -19.15 16.58
CA TYR A 644 14.49 -20.35 15.74
C TYR A 644 14.82 -20.05 14.26
N PHE A 645 14.38 -18.90 13.75
CA PHE A 645 14.53 -18.55 12.34
C PHE A 645 15.83 -17.78 12.03
N LEU A 646 16.55 -17.30 13.04
CA LEU A 646 17.81 -16.59 12.85
C LEU A 646 18.96 -17.55 12.52
N PRO A 647 19.97 -17.13 11.72
CA PRO A 647 21.19 -17.91 11.54
C PRO A 647 21.91 -18.11 12.88
N VAL A 648 22.57 -19.26 13.05
CA VAL A 648 23.35 -19.57 14.25
C VAL A 648 24.47 -18.54 14.36
N GLN A 649 24.44 -17.69 15.40
CA GLN A 649 25.53 -16.73 15.62
C GLN A 649 26.78 -17.47 16.09
N PRO A 650 27.98 -17.13 15.57
CA PRO A 650 29.22 -17.55 16.22
C PRO A 650 29.26 -17.01 17.66
N GLU A 651 29.86 -17.78 18.57
CA GLU A 651 29.80 -17.67 20.03
C GLU A 651 29.66 -16.25 20.62
N LYS A 652 28.73 -16.13 21.58
CA LYS A 652 28.43 -14.93 22.36
C LYS A 652 29.71 -14.35 22.99
N LYS A 653 30.15 -13.17 22.54
CA LYS A 653 30.82 -12.24 23.44
C LYS A 653 29.74 -11.54 24.27
N GLU A 654 29.67 -11.84 25.56
CA GLU A 654 28.90 -11.05 26.52
C GLU A 654 29.48 -9.62 26.56
N PHE A 655 28.80 -8.68 25.90
CA PHE A 655 29.12 -7.26 26.02
C PHE A 655 28.11 -6.60 26.96
N ARG A 656 28.62 -5.89 27.98
CA ARG A 656 27.85 -4.98 28.82
C ARG A 656 27.48 -3.75 27.97
N TYR A 657 26.20 -3.62 27.63
CA TYR A 657 25.66 -2.50 26.86
C TYR A 657 25.54 -1.24 27.72
N PRO A 658 25.72 -0.03 27.14
CA PRO A 658 25.56 1.21 27.88
C PRO A 658 24.10 1.41 28.33
N VAL A 659 23.95 1.86 29.57
CA VAL A 659 22.67 2.22 30.21
C VAL A 659 21.91 3.21 29.33
N PRO A 660 20.56 3.09 29.21
CA PRO A 660 19.77 3.94 28.33
C PRO A 660 19.99 5.43 28.61
N ILE A 661 20.11 6.20 27.52
CA ILE A 661 20.30 7.66 27.48
C ILE A 661 19.04 8.36 28.00
N SER A 662 18.83 8.30 29.32
CA SER A 662 17.91 9.19 30.04
C SER A 662 18.66 10.12 30.99
N LYS A 663 19.98 10.27 30.78
CA LYS A 663 20.85 11.26 31.43
C LYS A 663 22.02 11.61 30.50
N LEU A 664 21.74 12.30 29.39
CA LEU A 664 22.66 13.19 28.68
C LEU A 664 21.81 14.27 28.01
#